data_AF-M2SUI8-F1
#
_entry.id   AF-M2SUI8-F1
#
_cell.length_a   1.000
_cell.length_b   1.000
_cell.length_c   1.000
_cell.angle_alpha   90.00
_cell.angle_beta   90.00
_cell.angle_gamma   90.00
#
_symmetry.space_group_name_H-M   'P 1'
#
loop_
_entity.id
_entity.type
_entity.pdbx_description
1 polymer ?
#
loop_
_entity_poly.entity_id
_entity_poly.type
_entity_poly.pdbx_seq_one_letter_code
_entity_poly.pdbx_strand_id
1 'polypeptide(L)'
;MFENLCALPVEHDIFVQTVHPQQPLVAVGLANGDVHTYRLPAGASDDDNDDDNDTTLASESGFGTIDRIWRTRRHKGSCRTLAYSVDGASLVSAGTDGIVKVADSMTGQVTAKIAIPLDPSNGGIDAPTLVHTLSPQSLILTTDSGALHIYDIRNLKGGEEVSLKPENTHHPHDDYVSSLTPLPPTQASTSGFSKQWVTTGGSTLAVTDIRRGVMVRSEDQEEELLSSAIVTGLSTKGSNVGEKVVVGASNGVLTLWERGVWDDQDDRIIIDRSKGGGESLDAIAVVPDGVGPGGKIVAVGMGNGNIRFAKIGLNKIVAELKHDELSQESVIGLDFDVTGRMISSGGKTVKVWGEQTWQDVDEDDDDEEAENGKRQHDSDDSDDGDDMEESSEEDEPKQKRKKRKKNKGQQAKGHDDCNCFYSALSKTSVFQPATSEGPSDATGNLDELALDHIRDFVSQKRLQRGENDTQSPPSSPYQPLADGEIRVLELSPGDFEDPLHGNLHTVNIDFSHPSRVEHTVYPFDNPANTSRRTFTYTRHTNHAVSIATEIPVWYTAISYVWGAPVFDQTIWIGDWSVKISKSLASALHHLRLKDKSIFVWTDQLCINQQDITEKGQQIPLMRMIYSHATNTLIWLGDDDGEDPVGALDLLETVYARLQGTDAQATPADFARLDFPPVSDQVWWDVRQLLRRPWFGRLWTIQEAVLSRNLFIKCGHASVCWDDFAAWCSCLEETGILRWLISNADLDLQRPLREHTKFLPPQGAVVVGSIQADRLQSINLVQKEYLLNILVSTRYAQATEPKDKVYGVLGIADSNIVPDYSLSLSVRDVYLQACVTQLPHLKYELLSCVDHDLPLQPSWVPDWSTPRATEALGYSTKAWALYCAGGRPVNGKEPPRMALSEDKSALTLTGKVFDTIISAGCVCEDPVLDIVDPKGKNRDLASYVDLALKSRQWHKYLISGTSVYNAFLNTLLAGRDGSGALAPTIDHEEAFGLILDSTTGQTPSLPGQTISTRRQKGHFTLENLKTRKPARTLEDLQTALRAALSMRRFAVTKEGYFALVPRGAQIGDEVAVFDRACVPFVLRRKHSDSVQNDFELLGEAYVHGVMEGEIMNVDDVKLEDITLV
;
A
#
# COMPACT_ATOMS: atom_id res chain seq x y z
N MET A 1 -11.68 -4.24 6.13
CA MET A 1 -12.05 -5.43 6.94
C MET A 1 -12.99 -5.04 8.07
N PHE A 2 -12.63 -4.03 8.88
CA PHE A 2 -13.52 -3.42 9.86
C PHE A 2 -13.46 -1.89 9.74
N GLU A 3 -14.55 -1.21 10.05
CA GLU A 3 -14.65 0.26 10.15
C GLU A 3 -14.98 0.67 11.59
N ASN A 4 -14.56 1.86 12.02
CA ASN A 4 -14.83 2.35 13.37
C ASN A 4 -16.28 2.84 13.48
N LEU A 5 -17.11 2.16 14.28
CA LEU A 5 -18.50 2.55 14.51
C LEU A 5 -18.63 3.64 15.57
N CYS A 6 -17.78 3.61 16.60
CA CYS A 6 -17.79 4.58 17.68
C CYS A 6 -16.53 4.50 18.56
N ALA A 7 -16.09 5.67 19.03
CA ALA A 7 -15.03 5.83 20.02
C ALA A 7 -15.58 6.40 21.34
N LEU A 8 -15.13 5.84 22.45
CA LEU A 8 -15.56 6.20 23.80
C LEU A 8 -14.35 6.68 24.60
N PRO A 9 -14.21 8.00 24.81
CA PRO A 9 -13.16 8.54 25.67
C PRO A 9 -13.51 8.28 27.14
N VAL A 10 -12.48 7.96 27.92
CA VAL A 10 -12.56 7.82 29.38
C VAL A 10 -11.66 8.85 30.06
N GLU A 11 -11.92 9.11 31.35
CA GLU A 11 -11.28 10.21 32.07
C GLU A 11 -9.80 9.93 32.42
N HIS A 12 -9.41 8.65 32.46
CA HIS A 12 -8.08 8.18 32.89
C HIS A 12 -7.68 6.98 32.03
N ASP A 13 -6.38 6.68 31.98
CA ASP A 13 -5.86 5.59 31.15
C ASP A 13 -6.54 4.26 31.51
N ILE A 14 -6.97 3.55 30.49
CA ILE A 14 -7.54 2.22 30.54
C ILE A 14 -6.38 1.28 30.83
N PHE A 15 -6.58 0.42 31.82
CA PHE A 15 -5.62 -0.59 32.21
C PHE A 15 -6.05 -1.98 31.71
N VAL A 16 -7.37 -2.21 31.60
CA VAL A 16 -7.93 -3.48 31.16
C VAL A 16 -9.33 -3.31 30.57
N GLN A 17 -9.65 -4.17 29.60
CA GLN A 17 -10.95 -4.30 28.97
C GLN A 17 -11.47 -5.75 29.10
N THR A 18 -12.78 -5.94 29.19
CA THR A 18 -13.42 -7.24 29.01
C THR A 18 -14.79 -7.07 28.34
N VAL A 19 -15.19 -8.03 27.52
CA VAL A 19 -16.44 -8.04 26.78
C VAL A 19 -17.40 -9.08 27.36
N HIS A 20 -18.68 -8.75 27.39
CA HIS A 20 -19.69 -9.61 28.01
C HIS A 20 -20.04 -10.81 27.09
N PRO A 21 -20.10 -12.06 27.62
CA PRO A 21 -20.20 -13.25 26.77
C PRO A 21 -21.57 -13.50 26.11
N GLN A 22 -22.65 -12.87 26.60
CA GLN A 22 -24.01 -13.04 26.03
C GLN A 22 -24.73 -11.72 25.65
N GLN A 23 -24.10 -10.58 25.84
CA GLN A 23 -24.73 -9.27 25.64
C GLN A 23 -23.71 -8.31 25.05
N PRO A 24 -24.14 -7.31 24.27
CA PRO A 24 -23.25 -6.30 23.68
C PRO A 24 -22.82 -5.29 24.75
N LEU A 25 -22.08 -5.73 25.76
CA LEU A 25 -21.56 -4.89 26.84
C LEU A 25 -20.03 -4.96 26.87
N VAL A 26 -19.40 -3.82 27.15
CA VAL A 26 -17.97 -3.72 27.41
C VAL A 26 -17.73 -3.10 28.78
N ALA A 27 -16.82 -3.69 29.55
CA ALA A 27 -16.35 -3.13 30.81
C ALA A 27 -14.87 -2.74 30.71
N VAL A 28 -14.53 -1.59 31.31
CA VAL A 28 -13.17 -1.08 31.36
C VAL A 28 -12.77 -0.71 32.77
N GLY A 29 -11.52 -1.01 33.12
CA GLY A 29 -10.88 -0.68 34.39
C GLY A 29 -9.83 0.39 34.15
N LEU A 30 -9.87 1.46 34.93
CA LEU A 30 -9.01 2.62 34.74
C LEU A 30 -7.85 2.65 35.75
N ALA A 31 -6.78 3.37 35.40
CA ALA A 31 -5.59 3.56 36.22
C ALA A 31 -5.87 4.23 37.58
N ASN A 32 -6.95 5.00 37.69
CA ASN A 32 -7.37 5.63 38.95
C ASN A 32 -8.21 4.71 39.87
N GLY A 33 -8.53 3.49 39.40
CA GLY A 33 -9.34 2.50 40.11
C GLY A 33 -10.83 2.53 39.79
N ASP A 34 -11.29 3.38 38.87
CA ASP A 34 -12.66 3.38 38.39
C ASP A 34 -12.93 2.17 37.50
N VAL A 35 -14.16 1.65 37.56
CA VAL A 35 -14.66 0.62 36.64
C VAL A 35 -15.96 1.11 36.05
N HIS A 36 -16.04 1.06 34.72
CA HIS A 36 -17.19 1.49 33.95
C HIS A 36 -17.72 0.32 33.12
N THR A 37 -19.03 0.26 32.93
CA THR A 37 -19.67 -0.68 32.00
C THR A 37 -20.59 0.08 31.06
N TYR A 38 -20.46 -0.26 29.78
CA TYR A 38 -21.12 0.39 28.66
C TYR A 38 -21.90 -0.63 27.85
N ARG A 39 -23.06 -0.22 27.35
CA ARG A 39 -23.86 -0.96 26.38
C ARG A 39 -23.55 -0.43 24.99
N LEU A 40 -23.23 -1.34 24.09
CA LEU A 40 -22.99 -1.05 22.69
C LEU A 40 -24.32 -1.00 21.92
N PRO A 41 -24.41 -0.25 20.80
CA PRO A 41 -25.64 -0.11 20.01
C PRO A 41 -26.21 -1.45 19.52
N ALA A 42 -27.51 -1.51 19.20
CA ALA A 42 -28.10 -2.68 18.54
C ALA A 42 -27.63 -2.75 17.08
N GLY A 43 -27.13 -3.92 16.63
CA GLY A 43 -26.74 -4.14 15.24
C GLY A 43 -27.97 -4.36 14.35
N ALA A 44 -27.86 -4.00 13.07
CA ALA A 44 -28.88 -4.34 12.07
C ALA A 44 -28.97 -5.88 11.95
N SER A 45 -30.11 -6.47 12.30
CA SER A 45 -30.36 -7.92 12.17
C SER A 45 -31.49 -8.16 11.16
N ASP A 46 -31.27 -9.11 10.24
CA ASP A 46 -32.12 -9.54 9.12
C ASP A 46 -33.43 -10.29 9.48
N ASP A 47 -34.01 -10.09 10.67
CA ASP A 47 -35.26 -10.78 11.06
C ASP A 47 -36.46 -9.82 11.08
N ASP A 48 -37.12 -9.70 9.92
CA ASP A 48 -38.52 -9.27 9.81
C ASP A 48 -39.44 -10.34 10.43
N ASN A 49 -39.92 -10.14 11.67
CA ASN A 49 -41.17 -10.72 12.19
C ASN A 49 -41.66 -10.00 13.48
N ASP A 50 -42.68 -9.16 13.28
CA ASP A 50 -43.82 -8.74 14.14
C ASP A 50 -43.74 -8.54 15.68
N ASP A 51 -44.29 -7.37 16.05
CA ASP A 51 -45.09 -7.00 17.23
C ASP A 51 -44.50 -7.14 18.65
N ASP A 52 -43.92 -6.05 19.17
CA ASP A 52 -44.45 -5.37 20.37
C ASP A 52 -43.73 -4.04 20.68
N ASN A 53 -44.49 -3.11 21.26
CA ASN A 53 -44.18 -1.70 21.49
C ASN A 53 -43.09 -1.45 22.56
N ASP A 54 -42.29 -0.39 22.32
CA ASP A 54 -41.48 0.40 23.28
C ASP A 54 -40.00 0.02 23.49
N THR A 55 -39.14 0.36 22.51
CA THR A 55 -37.76 0.83 22.73
C THR A 55 -37.31 1.71 21.56
N THR A 56 -36.71 2.86 21.89
CA THR A 56 -36.28 3.93 20.99
C THR A 56 -35.42 3.43 19.80
N LEU A 57 -36.04 3.47 18.62
CA LEU A 57 -35.46 3.20 17.31
C LEU A 57 -34.37 4.22 16.95
N ALA A 58 -33.32 3.72 16.30
CA ALA A 58 -32.20 4.46 15.73
C ALA A 58 -32.69 5.65 14.89
N SER A 59 -32.17 6.84 15.18
CA SER A 59 -32.40 8.03 14.36
C SER A 59 -31.59 7.97 13.07
N GLU A 60 -32.20 8.48 12.00
CA GLU A 60 -31.78 8.54 10.57
C GLU A 60 -30.47 9.32 10.29
N SER A 61 -29.48 9.24 11.18
CA SER A 61 -28.19 9.96 11.15
C SER A 61 -26.97 9.09 11.50
N GLY A 62 -27.05 7.76 11.38
CA GLY A 62 -25.87 6.90 11.25
C GLY A 62 -24.93 6.70 12.44
N PHE A 63 -25.23 7.15 13.67
CA PHE A 63 -24.42 6.79 14.85
C PHE A 63 -25.31 6.38 16.04
N GLY A 64 -25.10 5.17 16.55
CA GLY A 64 -25.73 4.69 17.79
C GLY A 64 -25.04 5.25 19.03
N THR A 65 -25.81 5.72 20.00
CA THR A 65 -25.27 6.18 21.30
C THR A 65 -24.85 5.00 22.19
N ILE A 66 -23.60 4.99 22.68
CA ILE A 66 -23.15 4.06 23.72
C ILE A 66 -23.70 4.52 25.08
N ASP A 67 -24.56 3.69 25.69
CA ASP A 67 -25.11 3.97 27.01
C ASP A 67 -24.17 3.47 28.11
N ARG A 68 -23.68 4.37 28.94
CA ARG A 68 -22.99 3.98 30.17
C ARG A 68 -24.02 3.44 31.17
N ILE A 69 -24.03 2.13 31.38
CA ILE A 69 -24.96 1.48 32.33
C ILE A 69 -24.65 1.93 33.75
N TRP A 70 -23.36 1.89 34.13
CA TRP A 70 -22.91 2.36 35.43
C TRP A 70 -21.42 2.70 35.42
N ARG A 71 -21.04 3.52 36.41
CA ARG A 71 -19.66 3.84 36.76
C ARG A 71 -19.51 3.80 38.27
N THR A 72 -18.41 3.24 38.74
CA THR A 72 -18.09 3.26 40.18
C THR A 72 -16.58 3.34 40.41
N ARG A 73 -16.18 4.14 41.40
CA ARG A 73 -14.80 4.09 41.90
C ARG A 73 -14.62 2.83 42.72
N ARG A 74 -14.05 1.82 42.09
CA ARG A 74 -14.06 0.47 42.64
C ARG A 74 -12.83 0.17 43.47
N HIS A 75 -11.66 0.62 43.05
CA HIS A 75 -10.38 0.35 43.70
C HIS A 75 -9.72 1.65 44.19
N LYS A 76 -8.87 1.53 45.23
CA LYS A 76 -8.10 2.68 45.74
C LYS A 76 -6.91 3.03 44.84
N GLY A 77 -6.32 2.02 44.21
CA GLY A 77 -5.33 2.15 43.13
C GLY A 77 -5.89 1.62 41.81
N SER A 78 -5.04 1.42 40.81
CA SER A 78 -5.46 0.98 39.47
C SER A 78 -6.25 -0.33 39.48
N CYS A 79 -7.28 -0.39 38.63
CA CYS A 79 -8.00 -1.63 38.34
C CYS A 79 -7.21 -2.41 37.29
N ARG A 80 -6.46 -3.44 37.70
CA ARG A 80 -5.50 -4.17 36.86
C ARG A 80 -6.15 -5.21 35.95
N THR A 81 -7.22 -5.85 36.41
CA THR A 81 -7.84 -6.94 35.65
C THR A 81 -9.35 -7.02 35.84
N LEU A 82 -10.05 -7.43 34.78
CA LEU A 82 -11.50 -7.60 34.71
C LEU A 82 -11.85 -8.92 34.02
N ALA A 83 -12.93 -9.58 34.46
CA ALA A 83 -13.54 -10.68 33.71
C ALA A 83 -15.02 -10.80 34.01
N TYR A 84 -15.84 -10.99 32.98
CA TYR A 84 -17.22 -11.44 33.15
C TYR A 84 -17.26 -12.92 33.56
N SER A 85 -18.27 -13.29 34.35
CA SER A 85 -18.61 -14.68 34.58
C SER A 85 -19.03 -15.36 33.29
N VAL A 86 -18.87 -16.69 33.21
CA VAL A 86 -19.22 -17.47 32.03
C VAL A 86 -20.70 -17.30 31.62
N ASP A 87 -21.58 -16.98 32.57
CA ASP A 87 -23.01 -16.68 32.34
C ASP A 87 -23.33 -15.18 32.20
N GLY A 88 -22.32 -14.30 32.26
CA GLY A 88 -22.45 -12.85 32.15
C GLY A 88 -23.08 -12.14 33.34
N ALA A 89 -23.61 -12.88 34.31
CA ALA A 89 -24.35 -12.31 35.45
C ALA A 89 -23.48 -11.49 36.41
N SER A 90 -22.16 -11.68 36.41
CA SER A 90 -21.25 -10.99 37.31
C SER A 90 -20.01 -10.49 36.59
N LEU A 91 -19.51 -9.33 37.02
CA LEU A 91 -18.22 -8.77 36.64
C LEU A 91 -17.25 -8.86 37.83
N VAL A 92 -16.15 -9.55 37.61
CA VAL A 92 -15.02 -9.67 38.54
C VAL A 92 -13.99 -8.60 38.19
N SER A 93 -13.41 -8.00 39.22
CA SER A 93 -12.43 -6.90 39.09
C SER A 93 -11.39 -7.02 40.19
N ALA A 94 -10.12 -6.80 39.88
CA ALA A 94 -9.05 -6.78 40.86
C ALA A 94 -8.12 -5.59 40.60
N GLY A 95 -7.58 -5.02 41.67
CA GLY A 95 -6.72 -3.83 41.59
C GLY A 95 -5.55 -3.88 42.55
N THR A 96 -4.68 -2.89 42.45
CA THR A 96 -3.46 -2.76 43.27
C THR A 96 -3.74 -2.49 44.75
N ASP A 97 -5.02 -2.34 45.12
CA ASP A 97 -5.47 -2.31 46.50
C ASP A 97 -5.49 -3.70 47.17
N GLY A 98 -5.13 -4.77 46.44
CA GLY A 98 -5.04 -6.13 46.97
C GLY A 98 -6.41 -6.80 47.16
N ILE A 99 -7.44 -6.33 46.44
CA ILE A 99 -8.81 -6.80 46.62
C ILE A 99 -9.41 -7.18 45.27
N VAL A 100 -9.96 -8.39 45.19
CA VAL A 100 -10.88 -8.83 44.14
C VAL A 100 -12.30 -8.50 44.55
N LYS A 101 -13.10 -7.92 43.66
CA LYS A 101 -14.49 -7.55 43.88
C LYS A 101 -15.35 -8.20 42.79
N VAL A 102 -16.31 -9.00 43.22
CA VAL A 102 -17.36 -9.57 42.35
C VAL A 102 -18.58 -8.67 42.45
N ALA A 103 -19.12 -8.26 41.32
CA ALA A 103 -20.31 -7.43 41.28
C ALA A 103 -21.31 -7.95 40.25
N ASP A 104 -22.56 -7.58 40.44
CA ASP A 104 -23.59 -7.74 39.43
C ASP A 104 -23.24 -6.92 38.18
N SER A 105 -23.32 -7.55 37.00
CA SER A 105 -22.87 -6.97 35.73
C SER A 105 -23.71 -5.76 35.29
N MET A 106 -24.99 -5.73 35.67
CA MET A 106 -25.95 -4.72 35.20
C MET A 106 -26.09 -3.54 36.14
N THR A 107 -25.94 -3.76 37.45
CA THR A 107 -26.08 -2.69 38.46
C THR A 107 -24.75 -2.18 38.97
N GLY A 108 -23.66 -2.94 38.76
CA GLY A 108 -22.34 -2.63 39.31
C GLY A 108 -22.24 -2.84 40.83
N GLN A 109 -23.29 -3.37 41.47
CA GLN A 109 -23.32 -3.58 42.91
C GLN A 109 -22.40 -4.73 43.31
N VAL A 110 -21.44 -4.45 44.19
CA VAL A 110 -20.49 -5.46 44.69
C VAL A 110 -21.21 -6.45 45.59
N THR A 111 -21.17 -7.73 45.21
CA THR A 111 -21.78 -8.85 45.92
C THR A 111 -20.78 -9.61 46.80
N ALA A 112 -19.49 -9.58 46.43
CA ALA A 112 -18.43 -10.23 47.19
C ALA A 112 -17.09 -9.49 47.10
N LYS A 113 -16.25 -9.66 48.12
CA LYS A 113 -14.88 -9.15 48.18
C LYS A 113 -13.94 -10.26 48.65
N ILE A 114 -12.78 -10.38 48.02
CA ILE A 114 -11.74 -11.36 48.34
C ILE A 114 -10.42 -10.60 48.46
N ALA A 115 -9.71 -10.79 49.57
CA ALA A 115 -8.35 -10.28 49.73
C ALA A 115 -7.35 -11.18 48.99
N ILE A 116 -6.44 -10.55 48.24
CA ILE A 116 -5.33 -11.23 47.57
C ILE A 116 -4.27 -11.58 48.65
N PRO A 117 -3.71 -12.81 48.63
CA PRO A 117 -2.58 -13.17 49.49
C PRO A 117 -1.44 -12.15 49.37
N LEU A 118 -0.71 -11.94 50.47
CA LEU A 118 0.47 -11.09 50.46
C LEU A 118 1.64 -11.83 49.81
N ASP A 119 2.50 -11.09 49.14
CA ASP A 119 3.71 -11.63 48.52
C ASP A 119 4.60 -12.26 49.61
N PRO A 120 4.92 -13.57 49.50
CA PRO A 120 5.75 -14.26 50.49
C PRO A 120 7.17 -13.67 50.64
N SER A 121 7.69 -13.02 49.60
CA SER A 121 9.07 -12.52 49.54
C SER A 121 9.26 -11.21 50.32
N ASN A 122 8.30 -10.29 50.22
CA ASN A 122 8.40 -8.95 50.80
C ASN A 122 7.27 -8.61 51.81
N GLY A 123 6.24 -9.46 51.93
CA GLY A 123 5.10 -9.28 52.82
C GLY A 123 4.15 -8.13 52.43
N GLY A 124 4.36 -7.53 51.26
CA GLY A 124 3.53 -6.49 50.66
C GLY A 124 2.32 -7.05 49.92
N ILE A 125 1.51 -6.16 49.37
CA ILE A 125 0.38 -6.54 48.51
C ILE A 125 0.95 -7.11 47.22
N ASP A 126 0.63 -8.37 46.93
CA ASP A 126 0.90 -8.99 45.64
C ASP A 126 -0.13 -8.48 44.63
N ALA A 127 0.31 -7.69 43.65
CA ALA A 127 -0.60 -7.04 42.74
C ALA A 127 -1.18 -8.07 41.74
N PRO A 128 -2.48 -8.00 41.42
CA PRO A 128 -3.08 -8.92 40.47
C PRO A 128 -2.67 -8.57 39.03
N THR A 129 -2.37 -9.59 38.22
CA THR A 129 -2.10 -9.46 36.78
C THR A 129 -3.33 -9.80 35.95
N LEU A 130 -3.87 -11.01 36.07
CA LEU A 130 -5.05 -11.46 35.31
C LEU A 130 -6.07 -12.18 36.19
N VAL A 131 -7.35 -12.03 35.86
CA VAL A 131 -8.46 -12.79 36.43
C VAL A 131 -9.25 -13.50 35.33
N HIS A 132 -9.65 -14.74 35.56
CA HIS A 132 -10.46 -15.52 34.62
C HIS A 132 -11.52 -16.35 35.37
N THR A 133 -12.78 -16.28 34.95
CA THR A 133 -13.84 -17.08 35.58
C THR A 133 -13.95 -18.46 34.91
N LEU A 134 -13.69 -19.51 35.66
CA LEU A 134 -13.79 -20.90 35.17
C LEU A 134 -15.24 -21.38 35.07
N SER A 135 -16.08 -20.88 35.97
CA SER A 135 -17.51 -21.17 36.04
C SER A 135 -18.19 -20.02 36.80
N PRO A 136 -19.53 -19.97 36.88
CA PRO A 136 -20.24 -19.04 37.76
C PRO A 136 -19.88 -19.18 39.26
N GLN A 137 -19.11 -20.21 39.61
CA GLN A 137 -18.79 -20.61 40.98
C GLN A 137 -17.30 -20.58 41.28
N SER A 138 -16.43 -20.35 40.30
CA SER A 138 -14.98 -20.41 40.49
C SER A 138 -14.22 -19.46 39.57
N LEU A 139 -13.14 -18.88 40.09
CA LEU A 139 -12.27 -17.98 39.34
C LEU A 139 -10.79 -18.28 39.61
N ILE A 140 -9.96 -17.94 38.63
CA ILE A 140 -8.51 -17.92 38.71
C ILE A 140 -8.06 -16.46 38.84
N LEU A 141 -7.11 -16.20 39.72
CA LEU A 141 -6.41 -14.94 39.83
C LEU A 141 -4.90 -15.21 39.73
N THR A 142 -4.21 -14.42 38.93
CA THR A 142 -2.74 -14.43 38.83
C THR A 142 -2.14 -13.13 39.34
N THR A 143 -0.88 -13.15 39.75
CA THR A 143 -0.22 -12.04 40.42
C THR A 143 1.20 -11.77 39.90
N ASP A 144 1.77 -10.63 40.31
CA ASP A 144 3.12 -10.20 39.96
C ASP A 144 4.20 -11.17 40.48
N SER A 145 3.94 -11.87 41.58
CA SER A 145 4.86 -12.90 42.09
C SER A 145 4.85 -14.22 41.30
N GLY A 146 4.15 -14.27 40.16
CA GLY A 146 3.94 -15.48 39.36
C GLY A 146 2.97 -16.49 40.01
N ALA A 147 2.24 -16.09 41.07
CA ALA A 147 1.28 -16.99 41.72
C ALA A 147 -0.03 -17.06 40.92
N LEU A 148 -0.64 -18.25 40.92
CA LEU A 148 -1.92 -18.55 40.29
C LEU A 148 -2.85 -19.15 41.36
N HIS A 149 -3.76 -18.33 41.85
CA HIS A 149 -4.73 -18.65 42.88
C HIS A 149 -6.05 -19.13 42.28
N ILE A 150 -6.61 -20.21 42.82
CA ILE A 150 -7.92 -20.75 42.44
C ILE A 150 -8.89 -20.50 43.60
N TYR A 151 -9.99 -19.82 43.33
CA TYR A 151 -11.01 -19.49 44.32
C TYR A 151 -12.34 -20.17 44.00
N ASP A 152 -13.00 -20.66 45.04
CA ASP A 152 -14.41 -21.06 45.03
C ASP A 152 -15.26 -19.94 45.62
N ILE A 153 -16.11 -19.34 44.79
CA ILE A 153 -16.91 -18.17 45.16
C ILE A 153 -18.34 -18.51 45.58
N ARG A 154 -18.69 -19.80 45.72
CA ARG A 154 -20.04 -20.22 46.15
C ARG A 154 -20.43 -19.72 47.54
N ASN A 155 -19.45 -19.66 48.43
CA ASN A 155 -19.65 -19.32 49.84
C ASN A 155 -19.71 -17.80 50.11
N LEU A 156 -19.54 -16.96 49.09
CA LEU A 156 -19.43 -15.51 49.23
C LEU A 156 -20.78 -14.76 49.14
N LYS A 157 -21.90 -15.45 48.91
CA LYS A 157 -23.24 -14.83 48.84
C LYS A 157 -23.68 -14.39 50.24
N GLY A 158 -23.25 -13.20 50.68
CA GLY A 158 -23.62 -12.66 52.00
C GLY A 158 -22.96 -11.34 52.44
N GLY A 159 -21.97 -10.81 51.72
CA GLY A 159 -21.45 -9.45 51.93
C GLY A 159 -20.64 -9.16 53.22
N GLU A 160 -20.53 -10.10 54.17
CA GLU A 160 -19.91 -9.83 55.49
C GLU A 160 -18.46 -10.30 55.66
N GLU A 161 -17.95 -11.30 54.92
CA GLU A 161 -16.56 -11.77 55.04
C GLU A 161 -15.69 -11.36 53.84
N VAL A 162 -14.57 -10.67 54.12
CA VAL A 162 -13.66 -10.05 53.11
C VAL A 162 -12.49 -10.98 52.70
N SER A 163 -12.27 -12.09 53.41
CA SER A 163 -11.07 -12.92 53.25
C SER A 163 -11.42 -14.37 52.95
N LEU A 164 -11.49 -14.72 51.67
CA LEU A 164 -11.50 -16.11 51.23
C LEU A 164 -10.05 -16.55 50.98
N LYS A 165 -9.61 -17.67 51.58
CA LYS A 165 -8.34 -18.27 51.22
C LYS A 165 -8.48 -18.97 49.85
N PRO A 166 -7.46 -18.92 48.98
CA PRO A 166 -7.50 -19.70 47.75
C PRO A 166 -7.57 -21.19 48.08
N GLU A 167 -8.38 -21.93 47.32
CA GLU A 167 -8.49 -23.40 47.43
C GLU A 167 -7.19 -24.07 47.01
N ASN A 168 -6.52 -23.49 46.02
CA ASN A 168 -5.21 -23.94 45.56
C ASN A 168 -4.38 -22.77 45.04
N THR A 169 -3.06 -22.93 45.07
CA THR A 169 -2.12 -21.94 44.52
C THR A 169 -1.01 -22.67 43.77
N HIS A 170 -0.77 -22.25 42.54
CA HIS A 170 0.29 -22.76 41.67
C HIS A 170 1.26 -21.64 41.31
N HIS A 171 2.48 -21.98 40.95
CA HIS A 171 3.49 -21.01 40.48
C HIS A 171 4.01 -21.49 39.13
N PRO A 172 3.27 -21.21 38.03
CA PRO A 172 3.66 -21.65 36.69
C PRO A 172 4.93 -20.98 36.16
N HIS A 173 5.21 -19.76 36.61
CA HIS A 173 6.34 -18.95 36.16
C HIS A 173 7.09 -18.37 37.36
N ASP A 174 8.36 -18.02 37.15
CA ASP A 174 9.19 -17.33 38.15
C ASP A 174 9.04 -15.79 38.05
N ASP A 175 8.33 -15.33 37.03
CA ASP A 175 8.01 -13.94 36.75
C ASP A 175 6.47 -13.76 36.70
N TYR A 176 6.01 -12.52 36.56
CA TYR A 176 4.59 -12.20 36.48
C TYR A 176 3.91 -12.92 35.31
N VAL A 177 2.65 -13.31 35.52
CA VAL A 177 1.86 -13.95 34.45
C VAL A 177 1.32 -12.87 33.51
N SER A 178 1.78 -12.87 32.27
CA SER A 178 1.45 -11.88 31.24
C SER A 178 0.18 -12.24 30.47
N SER A 179 -0.10 -13.53 30.26
CA SER A 179 -1.32 -13.99 29.58
C SER A 179 -1.88 -15.28 30.19
N LEU A 180 -3.20 -15.49 30.02
CA LEU A 180 -3.90 -16.70 30.45
C LEU A 180 -4.98 -17.07 29.43
N THR A 181 -4.80 -18.19 28.74
CA THR A 181 -5.73 -18.72 27.74
C THR A 181 -6.33 -20.05 28.19
N PRO A 182 -7.65 -20.16 28.40
CA PRO A 182 -8.29 -21.44 28.69
C PRO A 182 -8.27 -22.35 27.46
N LEU A 183 -7.90 -23.62 27.66
CA LEU A 183 -7.95 -24.62 26.60
C LEU A 183 -9.37 -25.20 26.47
N PRO A 184 -9.88 -25.50 25.26
CA PRO A 184 -11.19 -26.10 25.07
C PRO A 184 -11.35 -27.38 25.89
N PRO A 185 -12.52 -27.61 26.51
CA PRO A 185 -12.78 -28.82 27.28
C PRO A 185 -12.59 -30.06 26.39
N THR A 186 -11.89 -31.06 26.90
CA THR A 186 -11.77 -32.34 26.19
C THR A 186 -13.14 -33.05 26.13
N GLN A 187 -13.34 -33.95 25.16
CA GLN A 187 -14.57 -34.74 25.05
C GLN A 187 -14.89 -35.57 26.32
N ALA A 188 -13.88 -35.82 27.17
CA ALA A 188 -14.05 -36.48 28.46
C ALA A 188 -14.54 -35.55 29.59
N SER A 189 -14.69 -34.24 29.33
CA SER A 189 -15.13 -33.27 30.32
C SER A 189 -16.66 -33.29 30.48
N THR A 190 -17.14 -33.80 31.60
CA THR A 190 -18.58 -33.84 31.93
C THR A 190 -19.19 -32.49 32.31
N SER A 191 -18.36 -31.47 32.59
CA SER A 191 -18.79 -30.17 33.09
C SER A 191 -18.96 -29.11 32.00
N GLY A 192 -18.51 -29.37 30.77
CA GLY A 192 -18.48 -28.37 29.68
C GLY A 192 -17.46 -27.24 29.88
N PHE A 193 -16.98 -26.99 31.10
CA PHE A 193 -15.95 -25.98 31.37
C PHE A 193 -14.53 -26.48 31.12
N SER A 194 -13.65 -25.53 30.76
CA SER A 194 -12.21 -25.76 30.67
C SER A 194 -11.63 -26.19 32.02
N LYS A 195 -10.66 -27.11 31.98
CA LYS A 195 -9.93 -27.61 33.16
C LYS A 195 -8.44 -27.37 33.05
N GLN A 196 -7.99 -26.87 31.90
CA GLN A 196 -6.60 -26.67 31.55
C GLN A 196 -6.46 -25.30 30.91
N TRP A 197 -5.36 -24.62 31.19
CA TRP A 197 -5.06 -23.33 30.59
C TRP A 197 -3.57 -23.26 30.28
N VAL A 198 -3.28 -22.39 29.33
CA VAL A 198 -1.94 -21.94 29.02
C VAL A 198 -1.74 -20.58 29.67
N THR A 199 -0.60 -20.41 30.33
CA THR A 199 -0.13 -19.10 30.80
C THR A 199 1.22 -18.81 30.17
N THR A 200 1.50 -17.53 29.97
CA THR A 200 2.85 -17.04 29.66
C THR A 200 3.34 -16.17 30.80
N GLY A 201 4.66 -16.15 31.00
CA GLY A 201 5.31 -15.31 32.00
C GLY A 201 6.82 -15.28 31.76
N GLY A 202 7.38 -14.07 31.73
CA GLY A 202 8.72 -13.81 31.20
C GLY A 202 8.84 -14.40 29.80
N SER A 203 9.80 -15.29 29.60
CA SER A 203 10.08 -15.96 28.33
C SER A 203 9.57 -17.41 28.25
N THR A 204 8.67 -17.82 29.15
CA THR A 204 8.20 -19.22 29.21
C THR A 204 6.69 -19.34 29.10
N LEU A 205 6.25 -20.47 28.55
CA LEU A 205 4.86 -20.90 28.47
C LEU A 205 4.63 -22.05 29.45
N ALA A 206 3.51 -22.07 30.16
CA ALA A 206 3.16 -23.15 31.07
C ALA A 206 1.73 -23.64 30.86
N VAL A 207 1.54 -24.96 30.91
CA VAL A 207 0.23 -25.61 30.86
C VAL A 207 -0.14 -26.07 32.25
N THR A 208 -1.25 -25.59 32.78
CA THR A 208 -1.70 -25.91 34.14
C THR A 208 -3.08 -26.54 34.11
N ASP A 209 -3.29 -27.59 34.90
CA ASP A 209 -4.57 -28.27 35.08
C ASP A 209 -5.10 -28.04 36.50
N ILE A 210 -6.39 -27.73 36.61
CA ILE A 210 -7.04 -27.40 37.88
C ILE A 210 -6.87 -28.48 38.98
N ARG A 211 -6.66 -29.74 38.61
CA ARG A 211 -6.51 -30.87 39.54
C ARG A 211 -5.06 -31.29 39.73
N ARG A 212 -4.23 -31.13 38.70
CA ARG A 212 -2.85 -31.65 38.68
C ARG A 212 -1.80 -30.57 38.93
N GLY A 213 -2.17 -29.30 38.90
CA GLY A 213 -1.23 -28.19 38.95
C GLY A 213 -0.51 -27.99 37.61
N VAL A 214 0.68 -27.39 37.67
CA VAL A 214 1.51 -27.12 36.49
C VAL A 214 1.95 -28.45 35.89
N MET A 215 1.51 -28.72 34.67
CA MET A 215 1.77 -29.97 33.96
C MET A 215 3.04 -29.91 33.15
N VAL A 216 3.26 -28.79 32.45
CA VAL A 216 4.40 -28.56 31.56
C VAL A 216 4.79 -27.09 31.66
N ARG A 217 6.09 -26.82 31.57
CA ARG A 217 6.67 -25.50 31.33
C ARG A 217 7.62 -25.66 30.14
N SER A 218 7.51 -24.79 29.15
CA SER A 218 8.35 -24.78 27.95
C SER A 218 9.81 -24.45 28.31
N GLU A 219 10.69 -24.62 27.33
CA GLU A 219 12.01 -24.01 27.39
C GLU A 219 11.92 -22.47 27.35
N ASP A 220 12.99 -21.81 27.79
CA ASP A 220 13.15 -20.36 27.72
C ASP A 220 13.22 -19.93 26.26
N GLN A 221 12.30 -19.04 25.85
CA GLN A 221 12.19 -18.57 24.46
C GLN A 221 13.09 -17.37 24.16
N GLU A 222 13.93 -16.93 25.11
CA GLU A 222 14.83 -15.77 25.03
C GLU A 222 14.13 -14.40 24.83
N GLU A 223 12.81 -14.40 24.70
CA GLU A 223 11.98 -13.24 24.39
C GLU A 223 10.76 -13.22 25.31
N GLU A 224 10.34 -12.03 25.72
CA GLU A 224 9.17 -11.88 26.60
C GLU A 224 7.88 -12.23 25.84
N LEU A 225 7.12 -13.18 26.39
CA LEU A 225 5.84 -13.63 25.85
C LEU A 225 4.72 -12.85 26.55
N LEU A 226 3.91 -12.11 25.80
CA LEU A 226 3.04 -11.06 26.34
C LEU A 226 1.55 -11.42 26.27
N SER A 227 1.12 -12.05 25.19
CA SER A 227 -0.29 -12.31 24.91
C SER A 227 -0.49 -13.70 24.30
N SER A 228 -1.64 -14.32 24.50
CA SER A 228 -1.95 -15.61 23.87
C SER A 228 -3.43 -15.83 23.60
N ALA A 229 -3.72 -16.65 22.58
CA ALA A 229 -5.07 -17.12 22.28
C ALA A 229 -5.04 -18.53 21.67
N ILE A 230 -6.18 -19.23 21.67
CA ILE A 230 -6.29 -20.57 21.07
C ILE A 230 -7.12 -20.56 19.80
N VAL A 231 -6.53 -21.05 18.71
CA VAL A 231 -7.16 -21.22 17.41
C VAL A 231 -7.52 -22.68 17.22
N THR A 232 -8.81 -22.96 17.02
CA THR A 232 -9.33 -24.33 16.81
C THR A 232 -9.91 -24.49 15.40
N GLY A 233 -10.09 -25.74 14.96
CA GLY A 233 -10.69 -26.06 13.66
C GLY A 233 -9.73 -25.88 12.47
N LEU A 234 -8.41 -25.98 12.71
CA LEU A 234 -7.40 -26.04 11.66
C LEU A 234 -7.40 -27.43 10.99
N SER A 235 -6.85 -27.51 9.77
CA SER A 235 -6.84 -28.77 9.03
C SER A 235 -5.99 -29.84 9.73
N THR A 236 -6.59 -30.97 10.07
CA THR A 236 -5.88 -32.12 10.66
C THR A 236 -5.14 -32.89 9.57
N LYS A 237 -3.80 -32.80 9.53
CA LYS A 237 -2.94 -33.64 8.68
C LYS A 237 -1.81 -34.25 9.52
N GLY A 238 -1.63 -35.57 9.42
CA GLY A 238 -0.58 -36.26 10.16
C GLY A 238 -0.87 -36.33 11.67
N SER A 239 0.09 -35.92 12.50
CA SER A 239 -0.02 -35.85 13.95
C SER A 239 -0.63 -34.54 14.48
N ASN A 240 -0.94 -33.58 13.60
CA ASN A 240 -1.54 -32.31 13.97
C ASN A 240 -3.01 -32.49 14.37
N VAL A 241 -3.39 -31.96 15.53
CA VAL A 241 -4.71 -32.10 16.16
C VAL A 241 -5.69 -31.01 15.72
N GLY A 242 -5.24 -30.04 14.91
CA GLY A 242 -6.05 -28.95 14.37
C GLY A 242 -6.31 -27.83 15.37
N GLU A 243 -5.52 -27.77 16.45
CA GLU A 243 -5.66 -26.79 17.53
C GLU A 243 -4.29 -26.22 17.89
N LYS A 244 -4.14 -24.90 17.77
CA LYS A 244 -2.89 -24.19 18.04
C LYS A 244 -3.09 -23.06 19.03
N VAL A 245 -2.16 -22.91 19.95
CA VAL A 245 -2.04 -21.72 20.79
C VAL A 245 -1.12 -20.74 20.08
N VAL A 246 -1.62 -19.55 19.80
CA VAL A 246 -0.83 -18.44 19.26
C VAL A 246 -0.35 -17.58 20.42
N VAL A 247 0.92 -17.19 20.39
CA VAL A 247 1.55 -16.40 21.45
C VAL A 247 2.29 -15.22 20.84
N GLY A 248 1.96 -14.02 21.30
CA GLY A 248 2.64 -12.78 20.89
C GLY A 248 3.86 -12.51 21.77
N ALA A 249 4.99 -12.21 21.14
CA ALA A 249 6.22 -11.83 21.83
C ALA A 249 6.49 -10.32 21.74
N SER A 250 7.43 -9.83 22.55
CA SER A 250 7.86 -8.42 22.58
C SER A 250 8.62 -7.95 21.33
N ASN A 251 9.09 -8.88 20.50
CA ASN A 251 9.88 -8.63 19.29
C ASN A 251 9.06 -8.70 17.98
N GLY A 252 7.75 -8.44 18.04
CA GLY A 252 6.90 -8.45 16.86
C GLY A 252 6.68 -9.82 16.21
N VAL A 253 7.02 -10.92 16.89
CA VAL A 253 6.83 -12.28 16.39
C VAL A 253 5.66 -12.97 17.09
N LEU A 254 4.75 -13.52 16.28
CA LEU A 254 3.65 -14.38 16.72
C LEU A 254 4.08 -15.85 16.56
N THR A 255 4.22 -16.56 17.67
CA THR A 255 4.66 -17.96 17.71
C THR A 255 3.46 -18.90 17.80
N LEU A 256 3.55 -20.08 17.17
CA LEU A 256 2.46 -21.06 17.04
C LEU A 256 2.83 -22.35 17.77
N TRP A 257 2.00 -22.77 18.73
CA TRP A 257 2.23 -23.93 19.58
C TRP A 257 1.15 -24.98 19.36
N GLU A 258 1.52 -26.22 19.07
CA GLU A 258 0.55 -27.28 18.82
C GLU A 258 -0.02 -27.83 20.14
N ARG A 259 -1.34 -28.00 20.22
CA ARG A 259 -1.95 -28.54 21.44
C ARG A 259 -1.43 -29.96 21.74
N GLY A 260 -0.72 -30.09 22.85
CA GLY A 260 -0.12 -31.35 23.31
C GLY A 260 1.39 -31.45 23.04
N VAL A 261 1.98 -30.46 22.35
CA VAL A 261 3.41 -30.30 22.15
C VAL A 261 3.79 -28.92 22.70
N TRP A 262 4.35 -28.90 23.91
CA TRP A 262 4.54 -27.66 24.69
C TRP A 262 6.01 -27.39 25.03
N ASP A 263 6.91 -28.25 24.56
CA ASP A 263 8.34 -28.13 24.85
C ASP A 263 8.96 -26.97 24.04
N ASP A 264 8.53 -26.79 22.78
CA ASP A 264 8.99 -25.75 21.85
C ASP A 264 7.88 -25.35 20.85
N GLN A 265 8.05 -24.20 20.19
CA GLN A 265 7.16 -23.65 19.16
C GLN A 265 7.21 -24.46 17.85
N ASP A 266 6.07 -24.57 17.16
CA ASP A 266 5.95 -25.28 15.87
C ASP A 266 6.26 -24.37 14.67
N ASP A 267 5.83 -23.11 14.72
CA ASP A 267 5.98 -22.15 13.62
C ASP A 267 5.94 -20.69 14.13
N ARG A 268 6.27 -19.73 13.27
CA ARG A 268 6.25 -18.30 13.61
C ARG A 268 5.79 -17.42 12.46
N ILE A 269 5.03 -16.39 12.78
CA ILE A 269 4.57 -15.34 11.87
C ILE A 269 5.18 -14.04 12.34
N ILE A 270 5.98 -13.39 11.49
CA ILE A 270 6.55 -12.08 11.81
C ILE A 270 5.46 -11.04 11.55
N ILE A 271 4.91 -10.48 12.63
CA ILE A 271 3.85 -9.46 12.58
C ILE A 271 4.47 -8.10 12.31
N ASP A 272 5.59 -7.76 12.93
CA ASP A 272 6.28 -6.49 12.73
C ASP A 272 7.79 -6.63 12.50
N ARG A 273 8.36 -5.77 11.64
CA ARG A 273 9.78 -5.79 11.22
C ARG A 273 10.50 -4.46 11.46
N SER A 274 9.96 -3.60 12.32
CA SER A 274 10.54 -2.31 12.62
C SER A 274 11.98 -2.42 13.14
N LYS A 275 12.78 -1.36 12.91
CA LYS A 275 14.19 -1.32 13.30
C LYS A 275 14.29 -1.34 14.84
N GLY A 276 14.90 -2.39 15.40
CA GLY A 276 15.01 -2.57 16.85
C GLY A 276 14.56 -3.94 17.34
N GLY A 277 14.04 -4.79 16.45
CA GLY A 277 13.58 -6.13 16.81
C GLY A 277 12.08 -6.33 16.67
N GLY A 278 11.32 -5.38 16.09
CA GLY A 278 9.85 -5.44 16.01
C GLY A 278 9.17 -4.80 17.24
N GLU A 279 7.89 -4.44 17.09
CA GLU A 279 7.06 -3.90 18.19
C GLU A 279 6.42 -5.00 19.04
N SER A 280 6.11 -4.71 20.31
CA SER A 280 5.50 -5.68 21.22
C SER A 280 4.07 -6.05 20.80
N LEU A 281 3.73 -7.34 20.94
CA LEU A 281 2.40 -7.86 20.63
C LEU A 281 1.58 -8.02 21.92
N ASP A 282 0.94 -6.94 22.35
CA ASP A 282 0.36 -6.80 23.70
C ASP A 282 -1.04 -7.41 23.84
N ALA A 283 -1.82 -7.50 22.75
CA ALA A 283 -3.17 -8.05 22.78
C ALA A 283 -3.44 -8.98 21.58
N ILE A 284 -4.16 -10.08 21.81
CA ILE A 284 -4.51 -11.05 20.76
C ILE A 284 -5.96 -11.49 20.92
N ALA A 285 -6.72 -11.48 19.82
CA ALA A 285 -8.07 -12.03 19.75
C ALA A 285 -8.25 -12.90 18.50
N VAL A 286 -8.96 -14.02 18.64
CA VAL A 286 -9.34 -14.85 17.49
C VAL A 286 -10.57 -14.22 16.84
N VAL A 287 -10.49 -13.99 15.53
CA VAL A 287 -11.64 -13.49 14.76
C VAL A 287 -12.72 -14.59 14.72
N PRO A 288 -13.96 -14.33 15.17
CA PRO A 288 -15.02 -15.33 15.19
C PRO A 288 -15.35 -15.90 13.80
N ASP A 289 -15.79 -17.15 13.77
CA ASP A 289 -16.24 -17.78 12.52
C ASP A 289 -17.45 -17.02 11.96
N GLY A 290 -17.37 -16.61 10.68
CA GLY A 290 -18.41 -15.84 10.01
C GLY A 290 -18.19 -14.33 9.99
N VAL A 291 -17.15 -13.84 10.66
CA VAL A 291 -16.74 -12.42 10.63
C VAL A 291 -15.49 -12.26 9.74
N GLY A 292 -15.54 -11.37 8.76
CA GLY A 292 -14.44 -11.08 7.85
C GLY A 292 -14.31 -12.06 6.65
N PRO A 293 -13.20 -12.02 5.89
CA PRO A 293 -13.03 -12.67 4.59
C PRO A 293 -12.87 -14.21 4.64
N GLY A 294 -13.24 -14.83 5.75
CA GLY A 294 -13.21 -16.29 5.95
C GLY A 294 -11.81 -16.88 6.19
N GLY A 295 -11.81 -18.01 6.92
CA GLY A 295 -10.60 -18.70 7.38
C GLY A 295 -10.30 -18.43 8.85
N LYS A 296 -9.20 -18.99 9.36
CA LYS A 296 -8.78 -18.81 10.76
C LYS A 296 -7.85 -17.61 10.86
N ILE A 297 -8.36 -16.50 11.37
CA ILE A 297 -7.66 -15.22 11.47
C ILE A 297 -7.53 -14.84 12.94
N VAL A 298 -6.41 -14.23 13.28
CA VAL A 298 -6.12 -13.68 14.60
C VAL A 298 -5.82 -12.20 14.44
N ALA A 299 -6.50 -11.36 15.22
CA ALA A 299 -6.21 -9.94 15.33
C ALA A 299 -5.16 -9.73 16.44
N VAL A 300 -4.15 -8.91 16.18
CA VAL A 300 -2.98 -8.69 17.03
C VAL A 300 -2.80 -7.20 17.25
N GLY A 301 -3.00 -6.73 18.48
CA GLY A 301 -2.75 -5.36 18.92
C GLY A 301 -1.29 -5.17 19.34
N MET A 302 -0.69 -4.07 18.89
CA MET A 302 0.73 -3.77 19.02
C MET A 302 0.99 -2.61 19.98
N GLY A 303 2.22 -2.55 20.52
CA GLY A 303 2.67 -1.51 21.46
C GLY A 303 2.66 -0.08 20.91
N ASN A 304 2.64 0.08 19.59
CA ASN A 304 2.57 1.38 18.90
C ASN A 304 1.15 1.80 18.49
N GLY A 305 0.13 1.03 18.87
CA GLY A 305 -1.26 1.30 18.54
C GLY A 305 -1.79 0.62 17.27
N ASN A 306 -0.97 -0.08 16.50
CA ASN A 306 -1.45 -0.81 15.32
C ASN A 306 -2.17 -2.11 15.71
N ILE A 307 -3.11 -2.53 14.87
CA ILE A 307 -3.82 -3.81 14.96
C ILE A 307 -3.65 -4.53 13.62
N ARG A 308 -2.94 -5.67 13.61
CA ARG A 308 -2.71 -6.47 12.41
C ARG A 308 -3.48 -7.78 12.45
N PHE A 309 -3.96 -8.24 11.30
CA PHE A 309 -4.72 -9.48 11.17
C PHE A 309 -3.85 -10.55 10.51
N ALA A 310 -3.57 -11.64 11.21
CA ALA A 310 -2.76 -12.75 10.72
C ALA A 310 -3.63 -13.97 10.41
N LYS A 311 -3.54 -14.50 9.17
CA LYS A 311 -4.26 -15.71 8.77
C LYS A 311 -3.44 -16.95 9.07
N ILE A 312 -3.94 -17.78 9.98
CA ILE A 312 -3.26 -18.99 10.47
C ILE A 312 -3.35 -20.11 9.43
N GLY A 313 -2.19 -20.69 9.08
CA GLY A 313 -2.03 -21.73 8.08
C GLY A 313 -1.44 -21.24 6.75
N LEU A 314 -1.80 -20.03 6.29
CA LEU A 314 -1.06 -19.32 5.22
C LEU A 314 0.10 -18.50 5.78
N ASN A 315 0.04 -18.16 7.07
CA ASN A 315 1.05 -17.43 7.82
C ASN A 315 1.38 -16.07 7.22
N LYS A 316 0.34 -15.34 6.81
CA LYS A 316 0.43 -14.01 6.19
C LYS A 316 -0.50 -13.01 6.89
N ILE A 317 -0.06 -11.76 6.93
CA ILE A 317 -0.86 -10.62 7.39
C ILE A 317 -1.86 -10.29 6.28
N VAL A 318 -3.14 -10.16 6.63
CA VAL A 318 -4.24 -9.97 5.67
C VAL A 318 -4.91 -8.60 5.76
N ALA A 319 -4.71 -7.87 6.86
CA ALA A 319 -5.20 -6.51 7.06
C ALA A 319 -4.42 -5.81 8.19
N GLU A 320 -4.47 -4.49 8.21
CA GLU A 320 -3.94 -3.62 9.27
C GLU A 320 -4.94 -2.51 9.56
N LEU A 321 -5.07 -2.14 10.83
CA LEU A 321 -5.87 -1.02 11.35
C LEU A 321 -5.03 -0.28 12.40
N LYS A 322 -5.41 0.94 12.76
CA LYS A 322 -4.73 1.73 13.80
C LYS A 322 -5.70 2.14 14.89
N HIS A 323 -5.39 1.82 16.15
CA HIS A 323 -6.25 2.11 17.30
C HIS A 323 -6.36 3.61 17.56
N ASP A 324 -5.27 4.38 17.47
CA ASP A 324 -5.29 5.83 17.57
C ASP A 324 -4.26 6.42 16.61
N GLU A 325 -4.70 7.36 15.79
CA GLU A 325 -3.91 7.94 14.69
C GLU A 325 -2.94 8.99 15.23
N LEU A 326 -3.32 9.67 16.32
CA LEU A 326 -2.63 10.82 16.90
C LEU A 326 -1.65 10.46 18.03
N SER A 327 -1.95 9.42 18.84
CA SER A 327 -1.28 9.24 20.15
C SER A 327 -0.26 8.09 20.23
N GLN A 328 -0.12 7.25 19.20
CA GLN A 328 0.74 6.03 19.20
C GLN A 328 0.64 5.21 20.51
N GLU A 329 -0.53 5.16 21.15
CA GLU A 329 -0.76 4.43 22.41
C GLU A 329 -0.92 2.92 22.17
N SER A 330 -0.29 2.09 23.01
CA SER A 330 -0.38 0.61 22.96
C SER A 330 -1.83 0.12 23.01
N VAL A 331 -2.12 -0.92 22.20
CA VAL A 331 -3.39 -1.64 22.23
C VAL A 331 -3.37 -2.67 23.37
N ILE A 332 -3.90 -2.29 24.53
CA ILE A 332 -3.92 -3.13 25.74
C ILE A 332 -5.08 -4.13 25.80
N GLY A 333 -6.11 -3.95 24.97
CA GLY A 333 -7.30 -4.79 24.98
C GLY A 333 -7.86 -4.96 23.58
N LEU A 334 -8.15 -6.21 23.20
CA LEU A 334 -8.72 -6.56 21.90
C LEU A 334 -9.63 -7.77 22.08
N ASP A 335 -10.89 -7.67 21.65
CA ASP A 335 -11.87 -8.77 21.78
C ASP A 335 -13.05 -8.56 20.81
N PHE A 336 -13.96 -9.53 20.72
CA PHE A 336 -15.17 -9.46 19.90
C PHE A 336 -16.43 -9.62 20.74
N ASP A 337 -17.47 -8.83 20.43
CA ASP A 337 -18.76 -8.99 21.09
C ASP A 337 -19.61 -10.10 20.48
N VAL A 338 -20.76 -10.35 21.10
CA VAL A 338 -21.72 -11.39 20.67
C VAL A 338 -22.34 -11.17 19.29
N THR A 339 -22.16 -9.98 18.71
CA THR A 339 -22.64 -9.61 17.37
C THR A 339 -21.52 -9.66 16.33
N GLY A 340 -20.29 -10.01 16.72
CA GLY A 340 -19.13 -10.06 15.82
C GLY A 340 -18.42 -8.73 15.63
N ARG A 341 -18.73 -7.69 16.43
CA ARG A 341 -18.01 -6.42 16.40
C ARG A 341 -16.71 -6.52 17.18
N MET A 342 -15.63 -5.99 16.61
CA MET A 342 -14.35 -5.94 17.30
C MET A 342 -14.34 -4.77 18.28
N ILE A 343 -13.67 -4.91 19.42
CA ILE A 343 -13.54 -3.88 20.45
C ILE A 343 -12.07 -3.79 20.84
N SER A 344 -11.48 -2.61 20.65
CA SER A 344 -10.09 -2.32 21.03
C SER A 344 -10.01 -1.22 22.07
N SER A 345 -9.05 -1.29 22.98
CA SER A 345 -8.74 -0.21 23.94
C SER A 345 -7.24 0.06 24.03
N GLY A 346 -6.91 1.32 24.25
CA GLY A 346 -5.56 1.87 24.38
C GLY A 346 -5.65 3.26 25.00
N GLY A 347 -4.64 3.60 25.82
CA GLY A 347 -4.61 4.77 26.71
C GLY A 347 -5.99 5.25 27.17
N LYS A 348 -6.57 6.33 26.63
CA LYS A 348 -7.87 6.87 27.13
C LYS A 348 -9.09 6.57 26.26
N THR A 349 -9.00 5.63 25.33
CA THR A 349 -10.05 5.42 24.32
C THR A 349 -10.44 3.95 24.20
N VAL A 350 -11.74 3.69 24.10
CA VAL A 350 -12.29 2.40 23.63
C VAL A 350 -12.88 2.62 22.25
N LYS A 351 -12.48 1.85 21.24
CA LYS A 351 -13.06 1.86 19.89
C LYS A 351 -13.84 0.57 19.62
N VAL A 352 -14.99 0.71 18.99
CA VAL A 352 -15.85 -0.40 18.54
C VAL A 352 -15.86 -0.40 17.03
N TRP A 353 -15.57 -1.56 16.44
CA TRP A 353 -15.41 -1.71 15.00
C TRP A 353 -16.46 -2.67 14.45
N GLY A 354 -17.13 -2.25 13.37
CA GLY A 354 -18.10 -3.03 12.62
C GLY A 354 -17.43 -3.72 11.44
N GLU A 355 -17.93 -4.88 11.03
CA GLU A 355 -17.55 -5.44 9.75
C GLU A 355 -18.01 -4.48 8.65
N GLN A 356 -17.10 -4.17 7.72
CA GLN A 356 -17.46 -3.34 6.56
C GLN A 356 -18.47 -4.12 5.72
N THR A 357 -19.76 -3.85 5.92
CA THR A 357 -20.78 -4.16 4.92
C THR A 357 -20.43 -3.34 3.70
N TRP A 358 -20.14 -3.98 2.58
CA TRP A 358 -19.96 -3.33 1.28
C TRP A 358 -21.31 -2.77 0.83
N GLN A 359 -21.76 -1.72 1.51
CA GLN A 359 -22.54 -0.67 0.91
C GLN A 359 -21.54 0.31 0.33
N ASP A 360 -21.85 0.77 -0.87
CA ASP A 360 -21.03 1.71 -1.59
C ASP A 360 -20.59 2.87 -0.68
N VAL A 361 -19.30 3.19 -0.85
CA VAL A 361 -18.58 4.44 -0.58
C VAL A 361 -17.95 4.77 0.78
N ASP A 362 -16.66 5.12 0.58
CA ASP A 362 -15.87 6.21 1.14
C ASP A 362 -15.04 5.93 2.42
N GLU A 363 -13.74 5.72 2.15
CA GLU A 363 -12.60 5.86 3.06
C GLU A 363 -12.53 7.30 3.59
N ASP A 364 -11.88 7.46 4.75
CA ASP A 364 -11.04 8.60 5.17
C ASP A 364 -10.63 8.29 6.64
N ASP A 365 -9.43 7.77 6.88
CA ASP A 365 -8.16 8.49 7.06
C ASP A 365 -8.04 9.13 8.45
N ASP A 366 -6.93 8.84 9.14
CA ASP A 366 -5.87 9.82 9.29
C ASP A 366 -4.54 9.20 9.76
N ASP A 367 -3.45 9.79 9.27
CA ASP A 367 -2.10 9.62 9.77
C ASP A 367 -1.87 10.53 10.98
N GLU A 368 -0.89 10.20 11.83
CA GLU A 368 -0.05 11.24 12.43
C GLU A 368 1.33 10.72 12.87
N GLU A 369 2.25 11.68 12.92
CA GLU A 369 3.69 11.60 12.69
C GLU A 369 4.56 11.51 13.95
N ALA A 370 5.78 10.98 13.74
CA ALA A 370 7.10 11.31 14.30
C ALA A 370 7.28 12.02 15.69
N GLU A 371 8.23 11.52 16.51
CA GLU A 371 9.57 12.10 16.69
C GLU A 371 10.48 11.39 17.74
N ASN A 372 11.66 10.95 17.25
CA ASN A 372 13.02 11.02 17.81
C ASN A 372 13.29 11.39 19.30
N GLY A 373 14.21 10.63 19.93
CA GLY A 373 14.87 11.08 21.17
C GLY A 373 16.01 10.21 21.73
N LYS A 374 17.17 10.21 21.06
CA LYS A 374 18.47 9.64 21.51
C LYS A 374 18.91 10.03 22.93
N ARG A 375 19.62 9.12 23.63
CA ARG A 375 20.96 9.28 24.28
C ARG A 375 21.27 8.05 25.14
N GLN A 376 22.31 7.25 24.85
CA GLN A 376 23.77 7.44 24.97
C GLN A 376 24.32 6.74 26.22
N HIS A 377 25.37 5.93 26.00
CA HIS A 377 26.47 5.62 26.92
C HIS A 377 26.10 4.79 28.16
N ASP A 378 26.91 3.83 28.62
CA ASP A 378 28.26 3.42 28.26
C ASP A 378 28.59 2.15 29.04
N SER A 379 29.70 1.54 28.65
CA SER A 379 30.63 0.76 29.46
C SER A 379 30.14 -0.63 29.88
N ASP A 380 30.74 -1.66 29.27
CA ASP A 380 31.96 -2.33 29.77
C ASP A 380 31.59 -3.25 30.95
N ASP A 381 32.02 -4.48 31.07
CA ASP A 381 33.15 -5.18 30.49
C ASP A 381 32.99 -6.64 30.92
N SER A 382 33.74 -7.51 30.25
CA SER A 382 34.33 -8.74 30.79
C SER A 382 33.42 -9.92 31.11
N ASP A 383 33.83 -11.17 30.96
CA ASP A 383 34.83 -11.87 30.14
C ASP A 383 34.67 -13.35 30.53
N ASP A 384 35.18 -14.22 29.67
CA ASP A 384 35.66 -15.58 29.99
C ASP A 384 34.67 -16.72 30.34
N GLY A 385 34.82 -17.79 29.56
CA GLY A 385 35.26 -19.05 30.17
C GLY A 385 34.60 -20.34 29.69
N ASP A 386 34.99 -20.79 28.50
CA ASP A 386 35.52 -22.13 28.17
C ASP A 386 34.89 -23.42 28.77
N ASP A 387 34.57 -24.34 27.84
CA ASP A 387 35.24 -25.65 27.63
C ASP A 387 34.51 -27.01 27.84
N MET A 388 34.68 -27.85 26.80
CA MET A 388 34.83 -29.33 26.74
C MET A 388 33.60 -30.26 26.93
N GLU A 389 33.42 -31.43 26.30
CA GLU A 389 34.05 -32.21 25.21
C GLU A 389 33.15 -33.44 24.88
N GLU A 390 33.24 -33.90 23.62
CA GLU A 390 33.14 -35.26 23.02
C GLU A 390 32.23 -36.41 23.54
N SER A 391 31.53 -37.12 22.62
CA SER A 391 32.07 -38.34 21.94
C SER A 391 31.04 -39.11 21.06
N SER A 392 31.55 -39.58 19.89
CA SER A 392 31.39 -40.87 19.12
C SER A 392 30.06 -41.65 19.05
N GLU A 393 29.67 -42.44 18.04
CA GLU A 393 30.16 -42.90 16.72
C GLU A 393 29.04 -43.75 16.03
N GLU A 394 29.03 -43.79 14.68
CA GLU A 394 28.67 -44.86 13.70
C GLU A 394 27.36 -45.69 13.86
N ASP A 395 26.54 -46.01 12.84
CA ASP A 395 26.87 -46.80 11.64
C ASP A 395 25.66 -46.89 10.65
N GLU A 396 25.92 -47.28 9.40
CA GLU A 396 25.12 -47.04 8.17
C GLU A 396 24.15 -48.23 7.76
N PRO A 397 23.59 -48.39 6.52
CA PRO A 397 22.15 -48.29 6.20
C PRO A 397 21.50 -49.54 5.54
N LYS A 398 20.17 -49.54 5.22
CA LYS A 398 19.56 -50.27 4.05
C LYS A 398 18.03 -50.10 3.78
N GLN A 399 17.74 -49.57 2.58
CA GLN A 399 16.86 -50.02 1.47
C GLN A 399 15.47 -50.70 1.64
N LYS A 400 14.48 -50.06 0.98
CA LYS A 400 13.46 -50.53 -0.02
C LYS A 400 12.51 -51.72 0.27
N ARG A 401 11.20 -51.48 0.03
CA ARG A 401 10.19 -52.31 -0.75
C ARG A 401 8.76 -51.82 -0.41
N LYS A 402 7.67 -51.96 -1.20
CA LYS A 402 7.35 -52.30 -2.61
C LYS A 402 5.83 -52.10 -2.80
N LYS A 403 5.41 -51.73 -4.01
CA LYS A 403 4.03 -51.67 -4.55
C LYS A 403 3.20 -52.97 -4.42
N ARG A 404 1.88 -52.82 -4.34
CA ARG A 404 0.79 -53.73 -4.85
C ARG A 404 -0.44 -52.88 -5.18
N LYS A 405 -1.42 -53.27 -6.00
CA LYS A 405 -1.50 -53.76 -7.40
C LYS A 405 -2.98 -53.56 -7.82
N LYS A 406 -3.20 -53.09 -9.05
CA LYS A 406 -4.47 -52.91 -9.80
C LYS A 406 -5.58 -53.95 -9.59
N ASN A 407 -6.83 -53.53 -9.77
CA ASN A 407 -7.78 -54.22 -10.64
C ASN A 407 -8.76 -53.27 -11.37
N LYS A 408 -9.12 -53.68 -12.60
CA LYS A 408 -9.85 -52.97 -13.66
C LYS A 408 -11.37 -53.21 -13.58
N GLY A 409 -12.16 -52.24 -14.04
CA GLY A 409 -13.54 -52.36 -14.54
C GLY A 409 -13.71 -51.47 -15.80
N GLN A 410 -14.55 -51.89 -16.74
CA GLN A 410 -14.53 -51.55 -18.18
C GLN A 410 -15.28 -50.26 -18.59
N GLN A 411 -14.98 -49.84 -19.83
CA GLN A 411 -15.44 -48.67 -20.60
C GLN A 411 -16.95 -48.64 -20.93
N ALA A 412 -17.50 -47.43 -21.05
CA ALA A 412 -18.47 -47.08 -22.08
C ALA A 412 -18.24 -45.62 -22.52
N LYS A 413 -18.25 -45.40 -23.84
CA LYS A 413 -18.14 -44.09 -24.51
C LYS A 413 -19.50 -43.38 -24.51
N GLY A 414 -19.48 -42.06 -24.28
CA GLY A 414 -20.54 -41.11 -24.59
C GLY A 414 -19.92 -39.72 -24.58
N HIS A 415 -20.00 -39.03 -25.71
CA HIS A 415 -19.53 -37.67 -25.95
C HIS A 415 -20.73 -36.74 -25.72
N ASP A 416 -20.58 -35.70 -24.90
CA ASP A 416 -21.26 -34.39 -24.95
C ASP A 416 -20.91 -33.58 -23.69
N ASP A 417 -20.42 -32.35 -23.91
CA ASP A 417 -20.58 -31.10 -23.16
C ASP A 417 -20.39 -31.07 -21.62
N CYS A 418 -19.84 -30.05 -20.97
CA CYS A 418 -19.23 -28.78 -21.35
C CYS A 418 -18.53 -28.27 -20.07
N ASN A 419 -17.62 -27.30 -20.23
CA ASN A 419 -16.92 -26.58 -19.16
C ASN A 419 -17.86 -26.10 -18.03
N CYS A 420 -17.69 -26.64 -16.82
CA CYS A 420 -18.32 -26.12 -15.61
C CYS A 420 -17.24 -25.82 -14.56
N PHE A 421 -16.39 -24.83 -14.84
CA PHE A 421 -15.75 -24.05 -13.79
C PHE A 421 -16.43 -22.68 -13.81
N TYR A 422 -17.55 -22.58 -13.09
CA TYR A 422 -18.19 -21.29 -12.82
C TYR A 422 -17.28 -20.49 -11.88
N SER A 423 -16.67 -19.44 -12.43
CA SER A 423 -16.53 -18.10 -11.85
C SER A 423 -17.04 -17.98 -10.41
N ALA A 424 -16.14 -18.08 -9.44
CA ALA A 424 -16.42 -17.72 -8.04
C ALA A 424 -16.18 -16.23 -7.76
N LEU A 425 -15.91 -15.43 -8.80
CA LEU A 425 -15.93 -13.97 -8.74
C LEU A 425 -17.33 -13.55 -9.19
N SER A 426 -18.09 -12.90 -8.31
CA SER A 426 -19.25 -12.12 -8.77
C SER A 426 -18.70 -11.09 -9.74
N LYS A 427 -19.07 -11.14 -11.02
CA LYS A 427 -18.70 -10.09 -11.97
C LYS A 427 -19.11 -8.74 -11.37
N THR A 428 -18.12 -7.95 -11.04
CA THR A 428 -18.23 -6.55 -10.65
C THR A 428 -18.95 -5.82 -11.79
N SER A 429 -19.83 -4.88 -11.46
CA SER A 429 -20.70 -4.04 -12.32
C SER A 429 -20.61 -4.24 -13.86
N VAL A 430 -21.74 -4.58 -14.49
CA VAL A 430 -21.82 -4.63 -15.96
C VAL A 430 -21.88 -3.20 -16.52
N PHE A 431 -20.98 -2.86 -17.44
CA PHE A 431 -20.98 -1.56 -18.11
C PHE A 431 -22.32 -1.28 -18.79
N GLN A 432 -22.89 -0.10 -18.52
CA GLN A 432 -24.05 0.44 -19.22
C GLN A 432 -23.79 1.90 -19.62
N PRO A 433 -24.06 2.28 -20.88
CA PRO A 433 -23.98 3.67 -21.31
C PRO A 433 -25.07 4.51 -20.64
N ALA A 434 -24.78 5.78 -20.37
CA ALA A 434 -25.73 6.70 -19.76
C ALA A 434 -26.94 6.95 -20.69
N THR A 435 -28.13 6.95 -20.09
CA THR A 435 -29.40 7.25 -20.78
C THR A 435 -30.09 8.43 -20.10
N SER A 436 -31.19 8.90 -20.68
CA SER A 436 -32.02 9.97 -20.08
C SER A 436 -32.63 9.60 -18.74
N GLU A 437 -32.71 8.30 -18.40
CA GLU A 437 -33.27 7.80 -17.15
C GLU A 437 -32.26 7.84 -15.99
N GLY A 438 -30.99 8.14 -16.27
CA GLY A 438 -29.90 8.08 -15.29
C GLY A 438 -29.46 6.65 -14.94
N PRO A 439 -28.52 6.48 -14.00
CA PRO A 439 -28.14 5.18 -13.47
C PRO A 439 -29.29 4.58 -12.64
N SER A 440 -29.43 3.26 -12.65
CA SER A 440 -30.53 2.55 -11.97
C SER A 440 -30.37 2.44 -10.44
N ASP A 441 -29.24 2.90 -9.90
CA ASP A 441 -28.91 2.87 -8.48
C ASP A 441 -29.38 4.16 -7.75
N ALA A 442 -29.04 4.29 -6.48
CA ALA A 442 -29.38 5.47 -5.68
C ALA A 442 -28.84 6.78 -6.26
N THR A 443 -27.81 6.74 -7.11
CA THR A 443 -27.18 7.94 -7.68
C THR A 443 -27.97 8.53 -8.86
N GLY A 444 -28.95 7.80 -9.40
CA GLY A 444 -29.90 8.31 -10.41
C GLY A 444 -31.18 8.90 -9.82
N ASN A 445 -31.48 8.60 -8.54
CA ASN A 445 -32.69 9.04 -7.86
C ASN A 445 -32.45 10.36 -7.10
N LEU A 446 -32.67 11.50 -7.77
CA LEU A 446 -32.59 12.81 -7.13
C LEU A 446 -33.81 13.08 -6.23
N ASP A 447 -33.56 13.50 -5.00
CA ASP A 447 -34.61 13.92 -4.07
C ASP A 447 -35.15 15.33 -4.40
N GLU A 448 -36.24 15.73 -3.73
CA GLU A 448 -36.90 17.02 -3.98
C GLU A 448 -35.96 18.21 -3.68
N LEU A 449 -35.08 18.06 -2.68
CA LEU A 449 -34.09 19.08 -2.31
C LEU A 449 -33.04 19.29 -3.40
N ALA A 450 -32.51 18.21 -3.99
CA ALA A 450 -31.57 18.28 -5.10
C ALA A 450 -32.21 18.93 -6.33
N LEU A 451 -33.48 18.60 -6.62
CA LEU A 451 -34.23 19.22 -7.71
C LEU A 451 -34.48 20.71 -7.48
N ASP A 452 -34.72 21.14 -6.24
CA ASP A 452 -34.85 22.56 -5.89
C ASP A 452 -33.52 23.31 -6.06
N HIS A 453 -32.39 22.72 -5.64
CA HIS A 453 -31.07 23.32 -5.89
C HIS A 453 -30.76 23.45 -7.39
N ILE A 454 -31.19 22.48 -8.22
CA ILE A 454 -31.07 22.58 -9.68
C ILE A 454 -31.87 23.76 -10.20
N ARG A 455 -33.14 23.92 -9.77
CA ARG A 455 -34.00 25.05 -10.18
C ARG A 455 -33.40 26.39 -9.79
N ASP A 456 -32.88 26.50 -8.57
CA ASP A 456 -32.22 27.70 -8.07
C ASP A 456 -30.97 28.03 -8.90
N PHE A 457 -30.11 27.04 -9.17
CA PHE A 457 -28.94 27.21 -10.01
C PHE A 457 -29.28 27.68 -11.43
N VAL A 458 -30.29 27.06 -12.07
CA VAL A 458 -30.75 27.45 -13.41
C VAL A 458 -31.28 28.88 -13.40
N SER A 459 -32.03 29.28 -12.36
CA SER A 459 -32.55 30.64 -12.24
C SER A 459 -31.42 31.68 -12.16
N GLN A 460 -30.34 31.39 -11.42
CA GLN A 460 -29.18 32.27 -11.30
C GLN A 460 -28.41 32.39 -12.61
N LYS A 461 -28.16 31.28 -13.32
CA LYS A 461 -27.50 31.30 -14.63
C LYS A 461 -28.33 32.05 -15.69
N ARG A 462 -29.66 31.90 -15.69
CA ARG A 462 -30.56 32.67 -16.58
C ARG A 462 -30.49 34.18 -16.30
N LEU A 463 -30.44 34.58 -15.03
CA LEU A 463 -30.28 36.00 -14.64
C LEU A 463 -28.93 36.57 -15.12
N GLN A 464 -27.85 35.79 -15.02
CA GLN A 464 -26.53 36.19 -15.52
C GLN A 464 -26.50 36.36 -17.05
N ARG A 465 -27.27 35.54 -17.78
CA ARG A 465 -27.34 35.57 -19.25
C ARG A 465 -28.06 36.83 -19.78
N GLY A 466 -28.91 37.47 -18.97
CA GLY A 466 -29.76 38.58 -19.36
C GLY A 466 -30.90 38.13 -20.29
N GLU A 467 -32.13 38.59 -20.04
CA GLU A 467 -33.28 38.33 -20.91
C GLU A 467 -33.13 39.11 -22.23
N ASN A 468 -32.33 38.61 -23.17
CA ASN A 468 -32.35 39.01 -24.58
C ASN A 468 -31.65 37.95 -25.42
N ASP A 469 -32.31 36.82 -25.67
CA ASP A 469 -31.97 35.99 -26.83
C ASP A 469 -33.20 35.27 -27.37
N THR A 470 -33.98 35.99 -28.19
CA THR A 470 -34.89 35.35 -29.15
C THR A 470 -34.04 34.62 -30.18
N GLN A 471 -33.82 33.32 -29.97
CA GLN A 471 -32.99 32.50 -30.86
C GLN A 471 -33.58 32.46 -32.28
N SER A 472 -32.84 33.06 -33.23
CA SER A 472 -32.91 32.72 -34.65
C SER A 472 -32.60 31.22 -34.85
N PRO A 473 -33.11 30.57 -35.91
CA PRO A 473 -32.80 29.16 -36.17
C PRO A 473 -31.28 28.93 -36.26
N PRO A 474 -30.77 27.79 -35.75
CA PRO A 474 -29.34 27.54 -35.68
C PRO A 474 -28.72 27.50 -37.09
N SER A 475 -27.73 28.37 -37.32
CA SER A 475 -26.96 28.40 -38.58
C SER A 475 -25.79 27.41 -38.61
N SER A 476 -25.56 26.69 -37.52
CA SER A 476 -24.45 25.75 -37.28
C SER A 476 -24.86 24.74 -36.22
N PRO A 477 -24.36 23.48 -36.27
CA PRO A 477 -24.53 22.53 -35.17
C PRO A 477 -23.82 22.96 -33.88
N TYR A 478 -22.85 23.88 -33.96
CA TYR A 478 -22.09 24.40 -32.81
C TYR A 478 -22.61 25.77 -32.39
N GLN A 479 -23.60 25.81 -31.50
CA GLN A 479 -24.05 27.05 -30.87
C GLN A 479 -23.00 27.56 -29.85
N PRO A 480 -22.77 28.88 -29.71
CA PRO A 480 -21.82 29.42 -28.74
C PRO A 480 -22.09 28.93 -27.32
N LEU A 481 -21.03 28.55 -26.59
CA LEU A 481 -21.10 28.11 -25.19
C LEU A 481 -20.83 29.28 -24.25
N ALA A 482 -21.58 29.35 -23.15
CA ALA A 482 -21.29 30.24 -22.03
C ALA A 482 -20.33 29.58 -21.02
N ASP A 483 -19.90 30.34 -20.01
CA ASP A 483 -19.00 29.84 -18.96
C ASP A 483 -19.60 28.63 -18.22
N GLY A 484 -18.82 27.55 -18.19
CA GLY A 484 -19.21 26.27 -17.60
C GLY A 484 -20.17 25.44 -18.45
N GLU A 485 -20.53 25.87 -19.66
CA GLU A 485 -21.33 25.07 -20.59
C GLU A 485 -20.45 24.14 -21.42
N ILE A 486 -20.94 22.92 -21.64
CA ILE A 486 -20.39 21.91 -22.55
C ILE A 486 -21.51 21.38 -23.46
N ARG A 487 -21.14 20.64 -24.50
CA ARG A 487 -22.11 19.86 -25.31
C ARG A 487 -22.06 18.39 -24.96
N VAL A 488 -23.20 17.72 -24.99
CA VAL A 488 -23.34 16.27 -24.86
C VAL A 488 -24.08 15.74 -26.09
N LEU A 489 -23.57 14.68 -26.71
CA LEU A 489 -24.18 14.01 -27.83
C LEU A 489 -25.27 13.06 -27.33
N GLU A 490 -26.51 13.30 -27.71
CA GLU A 490 -27.55 12.27 -27.71
C GLU A 490 -27.40 11.44 -28.99
N LEU A 491 -26.94 10.20 -28.86
CA LEU A 491 -26.82 9.25 -29.95
C LEU A 491 -28.14 8.46 -30.08
N SER A 492 -28.75 8.50 -31.27
CA SER A 492 -30.00 7.81 -31.55
C SER A 492 -29.83 6.28 -31.58
N PRO A 493 -30.88 5.52 -31.18
CA PRO A 493 -30.84 4.06 -31.25
C PRO A 493 -30.77 3.53 -32.67
N GLY A 494 -30.22 2.33 -32.84
CA GLY A 494 -30.13 1.65 -34.15
C GLY A 494 -29.32 0.35 -34.12
N ASP A 495 -29.40 -0.44 -35.19
CA ASP A 495 -28.57 -1.65 -35.33
C ASP A 495 -27.11 -1.28 -35.64
N PHE A 496 -26.14 -2.16 -35.36
CA PHE A 496 -24.71 -1.84 -35.46
C PHE A 496 -24.28 -1.20 -36.78
N GLU A 497 -24.79 -1.67 -37.93
CA GLU A 497 -24.43 -1.17 -39.27
C GLU A 497 -25.18 0.11 -39.70
N ASP A 498 -26.21 0.53 -38.97
CA ASP A 498 -27.01 1.70 -39.37
C ASP A 498 -26.19 2.99 -39.26
N PRO A 499 -26.40 3.99 -40.15
CA PRO A 499 -25.69 5.26 -40.04
C PRO A 499 -25.90 5.93 -38.69
N LEU A 500 -24.84 6.55 -38.14
CA LEU A 500 -24.91 7.26 -36.86
C LEU A 500 -25.71 8.55 -37.01
N HIS A 501 -26.71 8.72 -36.14
CA HIS A 501 -27.53 9.93 -36.04
C HIS A 501 -27.57 10.39 -34.58
N GLY A 502 -27.65 11.68 -34.35
CA GLY A 502 -27.76 12.24 -33.01
C GLY A 502 -28.07 13.73 -32.97
N ASN A 503 -28.10 14.28 -31.77
CA ASN A 503 -28.27 15.71 -31.51
C ASN A 503 -27.27 16.18 -30.45
N LEU A 504 -26.82 17.43 -30.51
CA LEU A 504 -25.97 18.03 -29.48
C LEU A 504 -26.82 18.86 -28.53
N HIS A 505 -26.71 18.56 -27.23
CA HIS A 505 -27.39 19.27 -26.15
C HIS A 505 -26.39 20.12 -25.38
N THR A 506 -26.72 21.39 -25.15
CA THR A 506 -25.91 22.26 -24.29
C THR A 506 -26.32 22.08 -22.83
N VAL A 507 -25.34 21.75 -21.99
CA VAL A 507 -25.52 21.51 -20.55
C VAL A 507 -24.44 22.24 -19.76
N ASN A 508 -24.69 22.53 -18.49
CA ASN A 508 -23.74 23.20 -17.61
C ASN A 508 -23.19 22.23 -16.56
N ILE A 509 -21.88 22.29 -16.32
CA ILE A 509 -21.14 21.41 -15.39
C ILE A 509 -20.61 22.14 -14.15
N ASP A 510 -20.92 23.43 -13.99
CA ASP A 510 -20.57 24.17 -12.76
C ASP A 510 -21.50 23.81 -11.59
N PHE A 511 -22.59 23.07 -11.86
CA PHE A 511 -23.53 22.71 -10.82
C PHE A 511 -22.86 21.82 -9.78
N SER A 512 -22.89 22.28 -8.55
CA SER A 512 -22.52 21.53 -7.37
C SER A 512 -23.47 21.95 -6.27
N HIS A 513 -24.03 21.01 -5.52
CA HIS A 513 -24.81 21.34 -4.34
C HIS A 513 -24.00 20.99 -3.08
N PRO A 514 -24.24 21.68 -1.95
CA PRO A 514 -23.58 21.33 -0.70
C PRO A 514 -23.92 19.88 -0.34
N SER A 515 -22.92 19.10 0.03
CA SER A 515 -23.15 17.96 0.90
C SER A 515 -23.68 18.52 2.23
N ARG A 516 -24.61 17.81 2.89
CA ARG A 516 -25.20 18.24 4.18
C ARG A 516 -24.15 18.89 5.09
N VAL A 517 -24.48 20.06 5.62
CA VAL A 517 -23.65 20.75 6.63
C VAL A 517 -23.68 19.91 7.90
N GLU A 518 -22.59 19.21 8.18
CA GLU A 518 -22.35 18.68 9.52
C GLU A 518 -22.03 19.83 10.46
N HIS A 519 -22.80 19.95 11.53
CA HIS A 519 -22.45 20.82 12.66
C HIS A 519 -21.56 20.04 13.61
N THR A 520 -20.25 20.05 13.38
CA THR A 520 -19.26 19.69 14.40
C THR A 520 -19.25 20.76 15.49
N VAL A 521 -19.67 20.40 16.70
CA VAL A 521 -19.43 21.21 17.91
C VAL A 521 -18.21 20.62 18.60
N TYR A 522 -17.07 21.30 18.51
CA TYR A 522 -15.87 20.94 19.26
C TYR A 522 -16.08 21.20 20.77
N PRO A 523 -15.71 20.29 21.69
CA PRO A 523 -15.93 20.47 23.13
C PRO A 523 -15.03 21.53 23.81
N PHE A 524 -14.21 22.27 23.07
CA PHE A 524 -13.23 23.21 23.63
C PHE A 524 -13.37 24.67 23.18
N ASP A 525 -14.44 25.03 22.45
CA ASP A 525 -14.66 26.42 22.08
C ASP A 525 -15.23 27.25 23.24
N ASN A 526 -14.45 28.24 23.67
CA ASN A 526 -14.80 29.23 24.68
C ASN A 526 -16.02 30.06 24.21
N PRO A 527 -17.14 30.14 24.97
CA PRO A 527 -18.38 30.79 24.56
C PRO A 527 -18.29 32.31 24.28
N ALA A 528 -17.11 32.92 24.44
CA ALA A 528 -16.87 34.34 24.23
C ALA A 528 -16.26 34.70 22.86
N ASN A 529 -15.85 33.74 22.02
CA ASN A 529 -15.17 34.04 20.75
C ASN A 529 -15.82 33.30 19.57
N THR A 530 -17.00 33.77 19.16
CA THR A 530 -17.78 33.16 18.09
C THR A 530 -17.31 33.63 16.72
N SER A 531 -16.37 32.91 16.11
CA SER A 531 -16.29 32.83 14.64
C SER A 531 -16.52 31.38 14.23
N ARG A 532 -17.80 31.01 14.07
CA ARG A 532 -18.23 29.73 13.49
C ARG A 532 -17.52 29.56 12.14
N ARG A 533 -16.63 28.58 12.02
CA ARG A 533 -16.15 28.11 10.72
C ARG A 533 -16.96 26.89 10.34
N THR A 534 -17.95 27.12 9.49
CA THR A 534 -18.71 26.07 8.81
C THR A 534 -17.83 25.54 7.68
N PHE A 535 -17.36 24.29 7.75
CA PHE A 535 -16.78 23.63 6.60
C PHE A 535 -17.93 23.14 5.71
N THR A 536 -17.91 23.54 4.43
CA THR A 536 -18.94 23.16 3.47
C THR A 536 -18.26 22.24 2.47
N TYR A 537 -18.51 20.93 2.54
CA TYR A 537 -18.04 20.01 1.52
C TYR A 537 -18.94 20.15 0.29
N THR A 538 -18.33 20.34 -0.87
CA THR A 538 -19.06 20.42 -2.14
C THR A 538 -18.75 19.15 -2.91
N ARG A 539 -19.62 18.14 -2.84
CA ARG A 539 -19.46 16.95 -3.68
C ARG A 539 -19.85 17.34 -5.11
N HIS A 540 -18.97 17.07 -6.07
CA HIS A 540 -19.30 17.21 -7.48
C HIS A 540 -20.52 16.31 -7.81
N THR A 541 -21.36 16.67 -8.78
CA THR A 541 -22.50 15.82 -9.21
C THR A 541 -22.04 14.70 -10.15
N ASN A 542 -22.89 13.69 -10.40
CA ASN A 542 -22.67 12.62 -11.39
C ASN A 542 -23.41 12.87 -12.72
N HIS A 543 -23.84 14.11 -12.93
CA HIS A 543 -24.63 14.59 -14.05
C HIS A 543 -24.36 16.08 -14.29
N ALA A 544 -24.58 16.53 -15.52
CA ALA A 544 -24.65 17.95 -15.88
C ALA A 544 -26.10 18.46 -15.76
N VAL A 545 -26.33 19.77 -15.89
CA VAL A 545 -27.68 20.37 -15.83
C VAL A 545 -28.01 21.12 -17.11
N SER A 546 -29.16 20.81 -17.72
CA SER A 546 -29.67 21.59 -18.85
C SER A 546 -30.35 22.87 -18.37
N ILE A 547 -29.78 24.03 -18.72
CA ILE A 547 -30.36 25.35 -18.40
C ILE A 547 -31.68 25.58 -19.15
N ALA A 548 -31.83 24.98 -20.34
CA ALA A 548 -33.02 25.12 -21.17
C ALA A 548 -34.22 24.32 -20.63
N THR A 549 -33.98 23.10 -20.15
CA THR A 549 -35.04 22.19 -19.71
C THR A 549 -35.18 22.06 -18.20
N GLU A 550 -34.22 22.56 -17.40
CA GLU A 550 -34.18 22.41 -15.93
C GLU A 550 -34.08 20.95 -15.45
N ILE A 551 -33.49 20.08 -16.28
CA ILE A 551 -33.40 18.63 -16.00
C ILE A 551 -31.92 18.21 -15.95
N PRO A 552 -31.53 17.28 -15.05
CA PRO A 552 -30.22 16.65 -15.06
C PRO A 552 -29.96 15.88 -16.37
N VAL A 553 -28.71 15.87 -16.82
CA VAL A 553 -28.26 15.13 -18.00
C VAL A 553 -27.08 14.25 -17.58
N TRP A 554 -27.36 12.95 -17.43
CA TRP A 554 -26.36 11.92 -17.25
C TRP A 554 -25.67 11.62 -18.58
N TYR A 555 -24.35 11.43 -18.57
CA TYR A 555 -23.60 11.14 -19.78
C TYR A 555 -22.41 10.23 -19.49
N THR A 556 -22.05 9.43 -20.50
CA THR A 556 -20.83 8.63 -20.54
C THR A 556 -19.73 9.44 -21.23
N ALA A 557 -18.62 9.69 -20.54
CA ALA A 557 -17.43 10.26 -21.19
C ALA A 557 -16.65 9.16 -21.91
N ILE A 558 -16.20 9.39 -23.14
CA ILE A 558 -15.34 8.44 -23.87
C ILE A 558 -13.90 8.90 -23.80
N SER A 559 -13.04 8.03 -23.28
CA SER A 559 -11.58 8.15 -23.35
C SER A 559 -11.03 7.27 -24.47
N TYR A 560 -10.43 7.85 -25.50
CA TYR A 560 -10.02 7.10 -26.70
C TYR A 560 -8.87 7.77 -27.46
N VAL A 561 -8.21 7.01 -28.32
CA VAL A 561 -7.15 7.53 -29.20
C VAL A 561 -7.71 7.89 -30.57
N TRP A 562 -7.55 9.15 -30.96
CA TRP A 562 -8.00 9.67 -32.26
C TRP A 562 -7.32 8.98 -33.45
N GLY A 563 -6.04 8.61 -33.28
CA GLY A 563 -5.18 8.15 -34.36
C GLY A 563 -4.65 9.31 -35.22
N ALA A 564 -4.24 9.01 -36.45
CA ALA A 564 -3.94 10.05 -37.42
C ALA A 564 -5.19 10.92 -37.67
N PRO A 565 -5.06 12.24 -37.95
CA PRO A 565 -6.16 13.17 -38.16
C PRO A 565 -6.87 12.92 -39.50
N VAL A 566 -7.44 11.72 -39.66
CA VAL A 566 -8.17 11.24 -40.82
C VAL A 566 -9.64 11.15 -40.42
N PHE A 567 -10.44 12.08 -40.96
CA PHE A 567 -11.86 12.21 -40.66
C PHE A 567 -12.69 11.70 -41.86
N ASP A 568 -12.76 10.39 -42.01
CA ASP A 568 -13.38 9.73 -43.17
C ASP A 568 -14.79 9.18 -42.87
N GLN A 569 -15.16 9.01 -41.60
CA GLN A 569 -16.49 8.58 -41.18
C GLN A 569 -17.43 9.78 -41.00
N THR A 570 -18.74 9.52 -40.98
CA THR A 570 -19.77 10.57 -40.93
C THR A 570 -20.83 10.25 -39.88
N ILE A 571 -21.18 11.25 -39.08
CA ILE A 571 -22.35 11.25 -38.19
C ILE A 571 -23.28 12.39 -38.59
N TRP A 572 -24.59 12.16 -38.52
CA TRP A 572 -25.61 13.17 -38.80
C TRP A 572 -26.09 13.80 -37.49
N ILE A 573 -25.86 15.09 -37.32
CA ILE A 573 -26.30 15.90 -36.18
C ILE A 573 -27.46 16.80 -36.63
N GLY A 574 -28.70 16.39 -36.35
CA GLY A 574 -29.87 16.97 -37.00
C GLY A 574 -29.75 16.89 -38.53
N ASP A 575 -29.85 18.04 -39.20
CA ASP A 575 -29.70 18.15 -40.67
C ASP A 575 -28.24 18.30 -41.13
N TRP A 576 -27.27 18.29 -40.21
CA TRP A 576 -25.85 18.54 -40.51
C TRP A 576 -25.03 17.25 -40.57
N SER A 577 -24.18 17.11 -41.59
CA SER A 577 -23.21 16.00 -41.67
C SER A 577 -21.87 16.44 -41.08
N VAL A 578 -21.40 15.77 -40.03
CA VAL A 578 -20.11 16.03 -39.38
C VAL A 578 -19.14 14.88 -39.64
N LYS A 579 -17.89 15.20 -39.96
CA LYS A 579 -16.82 14.23 -40.21
C LYS A 579 -16.12 13.84 -38.91
N ILE A 580 -15.98 12.54 -38.66
CA ILE A 580 -15.35 11.97 -37.47
C ILE A 580 -14.28 10.94 -37.85
N SER A 581 -13.39 10.61 -36.91
CA SER A 581 -12.39 9.57 -37.12
C SER A 581 -13.02 8.18 -37.07
N LYS A 582 -12.37 7.21 -37.73
CA LYS A 582 -12.75 5.80 -37.67
C LYS A 582 -12.84 5.26 -36.24
N SER A 583 -11.90 5.67 -35.38
CA SER A 583 -11.85 5.28 -33.97
C SER A 583 -13.12 5.70 -33.22
N LEU A 584 -13.54 6.97 -33.37
CA LEU A 584 -14.74 7.47 -32.72
C LEU A 584 -16.01 6.82 -33.29
N ALA A 585 -16.10 6.69 -34.62
CA ALA A 585 -17.26 6.05 -35.24
C ALA A 585 -17.43 4.61 -34.71
N SER A 586 -16.37 3.83 -34.65
CA SER A 586 -16.43 2.47 -34.11
C SER A 586 -16.84 2.46 -32.64
N ALA A 587 -16.28 3.34 -31.81
CA ALA A 587 -16.68 3.45 -30.40
C ALA A 587 -18.19 3.74 -30.26
N LEU A 588 -18.72 4.68 -31.05
CA LEU A 588 -20.15 5.03 -31.05
C LEU A 588 -21.03 3.86 -31.53
N HIS A 589 -20.62 3.11 -32.55
CA HIS A 589 -21.34 1.91 -33.00
C HIS A 589 -21.40 0.83 -31.90
N HIS A 590 -20.30 0.63 -31.16
CA HIS A 590 -20.23 -0.34 -30.06
C HIS A 590 -20.97 0.10 -28.78
N LEU A 591 -21.16 1.40 -28.61
CA LEU A 591 -21.90 1.99 -27.49
C LEU A 591 -23.41 2.05 -27.76
N ARG A 592 -23.81 2.28 -29.02
CA ARG A 592 -25.21 2.48 -29.42
C ARG A 592 -26.09 1.31 -28.97
N LEU A 593 -27.18 1.65 -28.28
CA LEU A 593 -28.24 0.71 -27.95
C LEU A 593 -29.25 0.60 -29.10
N LYS A 594 -29.97 -0.53 -29.17
CA LYS A 594 -30.94 -0.78 -30.26
C LYS A 594 -32.26 -0.03 -30.07
N ASP A 595 -32.64 0.24 -28.83
CA ASP A 595 -33.98 0.64 -28.42
C ASP A 595 -34.02 1.95 -27.64
N LYS A 596 -32.87 2.43 -27.12
CA LYS A 596 -32.76 3.66 -26.35
C LYS A 596 -31.67 4.59 -26.87
N SER A 597 -31.90 5.90 -26.80
CA SER A 597 -30.83 6.89 -26.99
C SER A 597 -29.85 6.83 -25.83
N ILE A 598 -28.58 7.11 -26.11
CA ILE A 598 -27.53 7.25 -25.09
C ILE A 598 -26.92 8.65 -25.14
N PHE A 599 -26.37 9.09 -24.02
CA PHE A 599 -25.77 10.41 -23.87
C PHE A 599 -24.27 10.29 -23.67
N VAL A 600 -23.50 10.93 -24.55
CA VAL A 600 -22.07 10.71 -24.67
C VAL A 600 -21.34 12.04 -24.73
N TRP A 601 -20.25 12.16 -23.99
CA TRP A 601 -19.28 13.25 -24.17
C TRP A 601 -18.02 12.73 -24.87
N THR A 602 -17.59 13.44 -25.91
CA THR A 602 -16.34 13.17 -26.63
C THR A 602 -15.77 14.47 -27.18
N ASP A 603 -14.47 14.69 -26.97
CA ASP A 603 -13.76 15.90 -27.36
C ASP A 603 -13.95 16.26 -28.85
N GLN A 604 -13.88 15.28 -29.76
CA GLN A 604 -13.93 15.50 -31.21
C GLN A 604 -15.28 16.03 -31.72
N LEU A 605 -16.39 15.76 -31.02
CA LEU A 605 -17.74 16.21 -31.41
C LEU A 605 -18.31 17.28 -30.48
N CYS A 606 -18.08 17.16 -29.17
CA CYS A 606 -18.67 18.07 -28.19
C CYS A 606 -17.97 19.43 -28.14
N ILE A 607 -16.69 19.48 -28.55
CA ILE A 607 -15.92 20.71 -28.70
C ILE A 607 -15.84 21.06 -30.19
N ASN A 608 -16.08 22.32 -30.53
CA ASN A 608 -15.87 22.83 -31.87
C ASN A 608 -14.36 22.88 -32.17
N GLN A 609 -13.86 21.83 -32.82
CA GLN A 609 -12.44 21.65 -33.10
C GLN A 609 -11.81 22.73 -33.99
N GLN A 610 -12.64 23.53 -34.68
CA GLN A 610 -12.20 24.62 -35.56
C GLN A 610 -12.14 25.98 -34.85
N ASP A 611 -12.69 26.10 -33.64
CA ASP A 611 -12.67 27.33 -32.85
C ASP A 611 -11.64 27.25 -31.72
N ILE A 612 -10.50 27.93 -31.91
CA ILE A 612 -9.40 27.97 -30.94
C ILE A 612 -9.85 28.62 -29.61
N THR A 613 -10.77 29.57 -29.67
CA THR A 613 -11.28 30.25 -28.47
C THR A 613 -12.11 29.28 -27.63
N GLU A 614 -13.02 28.55 -28.27
CA GLU A 614 -13.81 27.51 -27.59
C GLU A 614 -12.90 26.43 -27.01
N LYS A 615 -11.90 25.96 -27.77
CA LYS A 615 -10.93 24.97 -27.25
C LYS A 615 -10.19 25.48 -26.01
N GLY A 616 -9.74 26.74 -26.02
CA GLY A 616 -9.09 27.38 -24.88
C GLY A 616 -9.99 27.48 -23.65
N GLN A 617 -11.32 27.61 -23.83
CA GLN A 617 -12.31 27.61 -22.75
C GLN A 617 -12.65 26.20 -22.25
N GLN A 618 -12.72 25.20 -23.14
CA GLN A 618 -13.13 23.84 -22.80
C GLN A 618 -12.01 22.99 -22.20
N ILE A 619 -10.74 23.19 -22.58
CA ILE A 619 -9.60 22.43 -22.04
C ILE A 619 -9.51 22.54 -20.50
N PRO A 620 -9.62 23.74 -19.87
CA PRO A 620 -9.65 23.86 -18.41
C PRO A 620 -10.82 23.11 -17.74
N LEU A 621 -11.91 22.85 -18.48
CA LEU A 621 -13.08 22.13 -17.99
C LEU A 621 -12.92 20.60 -18.02
N MET A 622 -11.86 20.06 -18.63
CA MET A 622 -11.62 18.61 -18.71
C MET A 622 -11.72 17.93 -17.34
N ARG A 623 -11.25 18.59 -16.28
CA ARG A 623 -11.38 18.05 -14.92
C ARG A 623 -12.84 17.81 -14.54
N MET A 624 -13.66 18.85 -14.68
CA MET A 624 -15.08 18.81 -14.32
C MET A 624 -15.86 17.84 -15.20
N ILE A 625 -15.53 17.77 -16.50
CA ILE A 625 -16.19 16.88 -17.47
C ILE A 625 -16.08 15.41 -17.05
N TYR A 626 -14.89 14.93 -16.68
CA TYR A 626 -14.71 13.52 -16.29
C TYR A 626 -15.18 13.26 -14.86
N SER A 627 -15.03 14.22 -13.94
CA SER A 627 -15.53 14.09 -12.57
C SER A 627 -17.06 14.12 -12.44
N HIS A 628 -17.75 14.75 -13.40
CA HIS A 628 -19.22 14.82 -13.46
C HIS A 628 -19.86 13.78 -14.39
N ALA A 629 -19.05 13.04 -15.15
CA ALA A 629 -19.56 11.95 -15.97
C ALA A 629 -20.15 10.85 -15.06
N THR A 630 -21.24 10.25 -15.52
CA THR A 630 -21.89 9.12 -14.82
C THR A 630 -20.97 7.90 -14.80
N ASN A 631 -20.29 7.68 -15.92
CA ASN A 631 -19.19 6.74 -16.07
C ASN A 631 -18.28 7.19 -17.23
N THR A 632 -17.07 6.65 -17.25
CA THR A 632 -16.10 6.84 -18.34
C THR A 632 -15.81 5.50 -19.00
N LEU A 633 -15.87 5.46 -20.32
CA LEU A 633 -15.49 4.30 -21.12
C LEU A 633 -14.13 4.54 -21.78
N ILE A 634 -13.15 3.70 -21.46
CA ILE A 634 -11.89 3.58 -22.16
C ILE A 634 -12.10 2.70 -23.40
N TRP A 635 -11.99 3.29 -24.58
CA TRP A 635 -12.09 2.59 -25.85
C TRP A 635 -10.69 2.25 -26.40
N LEU A 636 -10.36 0.96 -26.43
CA LEU A 636 -9.08 0.44 -26.91
C LEU A 636 -9.06 0.12 -28.41
N GLY A 637 -10.18 0.30 -29.11
CA GLY A 637 -10.34 -0.01 -30.54
C GLY A 637 -11.07 -1.32 -30.79
N ASP A 638 -11.13 -1.69 -32.08
CA ASP A 638 -11.74 -2.95 -32.54
C ASP A 638 -10.86 -4.17 -32.20
N ASP A 639 -11.44 -5.36 -32.31
CA ASP A 639 -10.72 -6.63 -32.15
C ASP A 639 -9.68 -6.86 -33.27
N ASP A 640 -9.82 -6.23 -34.44
CA ASP A 640 -8.83 -6.15 -35.54
C ASP A 640 -8.21 -7.49 -36.01
N GLY A 641 -8.84 -8.62 -35.66
CA GLY A 641 -8.38 -10.00 -35.90
C GLY A 641 -7.67 -10.68 -34.72
N GLU A 642 -7.63 -10.02 -33.57
CA GLU A 642 -7.17 -10.48 -32.25
C GLU A 642 -8.36 -11.00 -31.43
N ASP A 643 -8.09 -11.70 -30.31
CA ASP A 643 -9.14 -12.15 -29.39
C ASP A 643 -9.07 -11.43 -28.03
N PRO A 644 -9.62 -10.21 -27.91
CA PRO A 644 -9.61 -9.46 -26.65
C PRO A 644 -10.46 -10.13 -25.56
N VAL A 645 -11.46 -10.95 -25.91
CA VAL A 645 -12.25 -11.71 -24.93
C VAL A 645 -11.38 -12.79 -24.30
N GLY A 646 -10.73 -13.62 -25.13
CA GLY A 646 -9.80 -14.64 -24.65
C GLY A 646 -8.62 -14.07 -23.86
N ALA A 647 -8.14 -12.87 -24.23
CA ALA A 647 -7.11 -12.17 -23.47
C ALA A 647 -7.58 -11.78 -22.06
N LEU A 648 -8.78 -11.19 -21.92
CA LEU A 648 -9.35 -10.86 -20.61
C LEU A 648 -9.65 -12.11 -19.77
N ASP A 649 -10.22 -13.15 -20.38
CA ASP A 649 -10.49 -14.43 -19.70
C ASP A 649 -9.20 -15.08 -19.17
N LEU A 650 -8.08 -14.97 -19.90
CA LEU A 650 -6.79 -15.44 -19.43
C LEU A 650 -6.26 -14.61 -18.27
N LEU A 651 -6.38 -13.28 -18.32
CA LEU A 651 -5.97 -12.40 -17.23
C LEU A 651 -6.75 -12.73 -15.94
N GLU A 652 -8.06 -12.90 -16.05
CA GLU A 652 -8.92 -13.36 -14.94
C GLU A 652 -8.47 -14.73 -14.42
N THR A 653 -8.16 -15.68 -15.32
CA THR A 653 -7.69 -17.02 -14.94
C THR A 653 -6.36 -16.98 -14.19
N VAL A 654 -5.42 -16.14 -14.63
CA VAL A 654 -4.13 -15.93 -13.96
C VAL A 654 -4.36 -15.36 -12.58
N TYR A 655 -5.18 -14.31 -12.47
CA TYR A 655 -5.54 -13.69 -11.20
C TYR A 655 -6.20 -14.70 -10.25
N ALA A 656 -7.25 -15.41 -10.67
CA ALA A 656 -7.96 -16.37 -9.85
C ALA A 656 -7.06 -17.49 -9.30
N ARG A 657 -6.01 -17.88 -10.05
CA ARG A 657 -5.09 -18.95 -9.65
C ARG A 657 -3.89 -18.48 -8.81
N LEU A 658 -3.47 -17.22 -8.97
CA LEU A 658 -2.23 -16.70 -8.36
C LEU A 658 -2.43 -15.53 -7.40
N GLN A 659 -3.65 -14.98 -7.27
CA GLN A 659 -3.96 -13.91 -6.32
C GLN A 659 -3.47 -14.29 -4.90
N GLY A 660 -2.73 -13.38 -4.28
CA GLY A 660 -2.18 -13.55 -2.94
C GLY A 660 -0.99 -14.52 -2.82
N THR A 661 -0.42 -15.00 -3.94
CA THR A 661 0.79 -15.84 -3.92
C THR A 661 2.05 -14.99 -4.11
N ASP A 662 3.07 -15.20 -3.27
CA ASP A 662 4.40 -14.56 -3.46
C ASP A 662 5.31 -15.39 -4.39
N ALA A 663 4.72 -16.33 -5.15
CA ALA A 663 5.46 -17.26 -5.99
C ALA A 663 5.71 -16.65 -7.37
N GLN A 664 6.97 -16.38 -7.69
CA GLN A 664 7.39 -16.06 -9.06
C GLN A 664 7.06 -17.26 -9.97
N ALA A 665 6.16 -17.05 -10.92
CA ALA A 665 5.74 -18.05 -11.89
C ALA A 665 6.60 -17.93 -13.15
N THR A 666 7.19 -19.06 -13.56
CA THR A 666 7.98 -19.11 -14.79
C THR A 666 7.23 -19.88 -15.88
N PRO A 667 7.61 -19.71 -17.16
CA PRO A 667 7.12 -20.55 -18.25
C PRO A 667 7.15 -22.07 -17.99
N ALA A 668 8.09 -22.55 -17.16
CA ALA A 668 8.19 -23.96 -16.80
C ALA A 668 7.05 -24.42 -15.87
N ASP A 669 6.42 -23.48 -15.16
CA ASP A 669 5.30 -23.74 -14.26
C ASP A 669 3.94 -23.74 -14.98
N PHE A 670 3.84 -23.20 -16.20
CA PHE A 670 2.55 -22.97 -16.87
C PHE A 670 1.72 -24.24 -16.99
N ALA A 671 2.33 -25.36 -17.41
CA ALA A 671 1.65 -26.64 -17.50
C ALA A 671 1.18 -27.18 -16.13
N ARG A 672 1.91 -26.90 -15.04
CA ARG A 672 1.54 -27.29 -13.67
C ARG A 672 0.42 -26.42 -13.11
N LEU A 673 0.36 -25.17 -13.54
CA LEU A 673 -0.64 -24.17 -13.16
C LEU A 673 -1.87 -24.17 -14.08
N ASP A 674 -1.98 -25.15 -14.99
CA ASP A 674 -2.89 -25.20 -16.15
C ASP A 674 -3.07 -23.87 -16.89
N PHE A 675 -1.98 -23.14 -17.08
CA PHE A 675 -1.96 -22.02 -18.01
C PHE A 675 -1.72 -22.50 -19.44
N PRO A 676 -2.16 -21.73 -20.45
CA PRO A 676 -1.83 -21.99 -21.84
C PRO A 676 -0.32 -22.09 -22.04
N PRO A 677 0.17 -22.98 -22.92
CA PRO A 677 1.60 -23.09 -23.20
C PRO A 677 2.16 -21.76 -23.72
N VAL A 678 3.46 -21.54 -23.53
CA VAL A 678 4.18 -20.31 -23.94
C VAL A 678 3.93 -19.88 -25.39
N SER A 679 3.74 -20.85 -26.28
CA SER A 679 3.50 -20.63 -27.71
C SER A 679 2.04 -20.33 -28.08
N ASP A 680 1.13 -20.37 -27.11
CA ASP A 680 -0.30 -20.17 -27.35
C ASP A 680 -0.59 -18.75 -27.88
N GLN A 681 -1.62 -18.65 -28.73
CA GLN A 681 -2.07 -17.40 -29.32
C GLN A 681 -2.56 -16.42 -28.26
N VAL A 682 -3.23 -16.89 -27.21
CA VAL A 682 -3.83 -16.03 -26.20
C VAL A 682 -2.81 -15.15 -25.46
N TRP A 683 -1.57 -15.63 -25.27
CA TRP A 683 -0.49 -14.81 -24.70
C TRP A 683 -0.06 -13.68 -25.64
N TRP A 684 -0.18 -13.88 -26.95
CA TRP A 684 0.02 -12.82 -27.94
C TRP A 684 -1.13 -11.81 -27.87
N ASP A 685 -2.38 -12.26 -27.73
CA ASP A 685 -3.54 -11.37 -27.60
C ASP A 685 -3.43 -10.50 -26.33
N VAL A 686 -3.00 -11.06 -25.20
CA VAL A 686 -2.68 -10.29 -23.98
C VAL A 686 -1.62 -9.22 -24.25
N ARG A 687 -0.55 -9.55 -24.98
CA ARG A 687 0.48 -8.55 -25.34
C ARG A 687 -0.08 -7.46 -26.24
N GLN A 688 -0.93 -7.77 -27.21
CA GLN A 688 -1.52 -6.74 -28.09
C GLN A 688 -2.50 -5.85 -27.32
N LEU A 689 -3.32 -6.43 -26.45
CA LEU A 689 -4.21 -5.68 -25.56
C LEU A 689 -3.42 -4.68 -24.70
N LEU A 690 -2.32 -5.11 -24.07
CA LEU A 690 -1.47 -4.24 -23.24
C LEU A 690 -0.55 -3.28 -24.04
N ARG A 691 -0.53 -3.37 -25.38
CA ARG A 691 0.18 -2.45 -26.28
C ARG A 691 -0.74 -1.40 -26.90
N ARG A 692 -2.04 -1.43 -26.60
CA ARG A 692 -3.00 -0.52 -27.22
C ARG A 692 -2.56 0.93 -26.98
N PRO A 693 -2.58 1.79 -28.03
CA PRO A 693 -2.00 3.13 -27.96
C PRO A 693 -2.54 4.02 -26.84
N TRP A 694 -3.73 3.70 -26.32
CA TRP A 694 -4.36 4.40 -25.20
C TRP A 694 -3.44 4.45 -23.97
N PHE A 695 -2.78 3.34 -23.62
CA PHE A 695 -1.85 3.28 -22.47
C PHE A 695 -0.62 4.18 -22.64
N GLY A 696 -0.34 4.63 -23.86
CA GLY A 696 0.79 5.50 -24.14
C GLY A 696 0.44 6.99 -24.17
N ARG A 697 -0.81 7.42 -23.99
CA ARG A 697 -1.23 8.82 -24.18
C ARG A 697 -1.30 9.54 -22.82
N LEU A 698 -0.87 10.81 -22.79
CA LEU A 698 -0.86 11.57 -21.54
C LEU A 698 -2.26 11.98 -21.07
N TRP A 699 -3.07 12.56 -21.96
CA TRP A 699 -4.40 13.07 -21.62
C TRP A 699 -5.31 12.00 -21.01
N THR A 700 -5.16 10.75 -21.45
CA THR A 700 -5.99 9.62 -20.97
C THR A 700 -5.77 9.33 -19.49
N ILE A 701 -4.66 9.76 -18.89
CA ILE A 701 -4.39 9.62 -17.46
C ILE A 701 -5.38 10.46 -16.65
N GLN A 702 -5.49 11.76 -16.94
CA GLN A 702 -6.45 12.63 -16.27
C GLN A 702 -7.90 12.13 -16.46
N GLU A 703 -8.22 11.67 -17.67
CA GLU A 703 -9.54 11.12 -18.03
C GLU A 703 -9.89 9.86 -17.20
N ALA A 704 -8.90 8.99 -16.98
CA ALA A 704 -9.06 7.80 -16.17
C ALA A 704 -9.07 8.13 -14.68
N VAL A 705 -8.12 8.92 -14.17
CA VAL A 705 -7.97 9.21 -12.73
C VAL A 705 -9.20 9.91 -12.15
N LEU A 706 -9.74 10.90 -12.87
CA LEU A 706 -10.86 11.72 -12.39
C LEU A 706 -12.25 11.07 -12.52
N SER A 707 -12.34 9.93 -13.21
CA SER A 707 -13.61 9.24 -13.42
C SER A 707 -14.09 8.58 -12.13
N ARG A 708 -15.39 8.66 -11.82
CA ARG A 708 -15.98 7.89 -10.72
C ARG A 708 -16.01 6.41 -11.04
N ASN A 709 -16.71 6.07 -12.12
CA ASN A 709 -16.91 4.71 -12.60
C ASN A 709 -16.15 4.54 -13.92
N LEU A 710 -15.18 3.64 -13.98
CA LEU A 710 -14.29 3.49 -15.13
C LEU A 710 -14.38 2.07 -15.70
N PHE A 711 -14.53 1.98 -17.03
CA PHE A 711 -14.67 0.71 -17.73
C PHE A 711 -13.75 0.67 -18.94
N ILE A 712 -13.25 -0.52 -19.28
CA ILE A 712 -12.45 -0.77 -20.47
C ILE A 712 -13.28 -1.54 -21.48
N LYS A 713 -13.20 -1.14 -22.76
CA LYS A 713 -13.83 -1.84 -23.87
C LYS A 713 -12.89 -1.96 -25.07
N CYS A 714 -12.83 -3.15 -25.65
CA CYS A 714 -12.07 -3.48 -26.86
C CYS A 714 -12.94 -4.37 -27.75
N GLY A 715 -13.46 -3.82 -28.86
CA GLY A 715 -14.51 -4.46 -29.64
C GLY A 715 -15.71 -4.81 -28.75
N HIS A 716 -16.06 -6.10 -28.72
CA HIS A 716 -17.14 -6.61 -27.87
C HIS A 716 -16.71 -6.94 -26.43
N ALA A 717 -15.41 -7.04 -26.15
CA ALA A 717 -14.89 -7.32 -24.82
C ALA A 717 -15.05 -6.11 -23.90
N SER A 718 -15.46 -6.32 -22.64
CA SER A 718 -15.59 -5.25 -21.65
C SER A 718 -15.31 -5.75 -20.24
N VAL A 719 -14.70 -4.92 -19.42
CA VAL A 719 -14.37 -5.19 -18.00
C VAL A 719 -14.39 -3.88 -17.21
N CYS A 720 -14.70 -3.94 -15.91
CA CYS A 720 -14.52 -2.78 -15.04
C CYS A 720 -13.02 -2.52 -14.82
N TRP A 721 -12.68 -1.28 -14.48
CA TRP A 721 -11.28 -0.92 -14.28
C TRP A 721 -10.64 -1.66 -13.11
N ASP A 722 -11.34 -1.81 -11.99
CA ASP A 722 -10.78 -2.39 -10.76
C ASP A 722 -10.37 -3.86 -10.95
N ASP A 723 -11.20 -4.65 -11.65
CA ASP A 723 -10.85 -6.03 -12.01
C ASP A 723 -9.61 -6.04 -12.91
N PHE A 724 -9.60 -5.23 -13.97
CA PHE A 724 -8.47 -5.19 -14.90
C PHE A 724 -7.16 -4.73 -14.22
N ALA A 725 -7.26 -3.78 -13.29
CA ALA A 725 -6.15 -3.29 -12.50
C ALA A 725 -5.62 -4.39 -11.56
N ALA A 726 -6.49 -5.08 -10.83
CA ALA A 726 -6.11 -6.19 -9.98
C ALA A 726 -5.42 -7.32 -10.77
N TRP A 727 -5.90 -7.62 -11.98
CA TRP A 727 -5.29 -8.62 -12.85
C TRP A 727 -3.90 -8.19 -13.32
N CYS A 728 -3.73 -6.92 -13.70
CA CYS A 728 -2.43 -6.35 -14.09
C CYS A 728 -1.43 -6.38 -12.92
N SER A 729 -1.85 -6.01 -11.71
CA SER A 729 -1.01 -6.10 -10.50
C SER A 729 -0.56 -7.54 -10.23
N CYS A 730 -1.46 -8.52 -10.38
CA CYS A 730 -1.11 -9.93 -10.23
C CYS A 730 -0.08 -10.40 -11.28
N LEU A 731 -0.15 -9.92 -12.52
CA LEU A 731 0.90 -10.21 -13.52
C LEU A 731 2.26 -9.70 -13.08
N GLU A 732 2.31 -8.50 -12.48
CA GLU A 732 3.55 -7.89 -11.99
C GLU A 732 4.12 -8.68 -10.81
N GLU A 733 3.31 -8.91 -9.77
CA GLU A 733 3.70 -9.62 -8.54
C GLU A 733 4.21 -11.04 -8.80
N THR A 734 3.61 -11.73 -9.78
CA THR A 734 3.95 -13.12 -10.12
C THR A 734 5.11 -13.25 -11.11
N GLY A 735 5.65 -12.14 -11.63
CA GLY A 735 6.74 -12.14 -12.61
C GLY A 735 6.31 -12.48 -14.04
N ILE A 736 5.03 -12.77 -14.28
CA ILE A 736 4.49 -13.06 -15.62
C ILE A 736 4.57 -11.81 -16.51
N LEU A 737 4.35 -10.61 -15.97
CA LEU A 737 4.51 -9.35 -16.72
C LEU A 737 5.93 -9.19 -17.24
N ARG A 738 6.94 -9.44 -16.39
CA ARG A 738 8.36 -9.41 -16.78
C ARG A 738 8.65 -10.40 -17.90
N TRP A 739 8.07 -11.60 -17.84
CA TRP A 739 8.17 -12.58 -18.91
C TRP A 739 7.51 -12.10 -20.21
N LEU A 740 6.30 -11.54 -20.15
CA LEU A 740 5.59 -10.98 -21.31
C LEU A 740 6.39 -9.87 -22.00
N ILE A 741 7.02 -8.99 -21.21
CA ILE A 741 7.88 -7.91 -21.70
C ILE A 741 9.15 -8.47 -22.34
N SER A 742 9.85 -9.37 -21.64
CA SER A 742 11.15 -9.91 -22.07
C SER A 742 11.04 -10.82 -23.30
N ASN A 743 9.85 -11.32 -23.61
CA ASN A 743 9.60 -12.25 -24.72
C ASN A 743 8.73 -11.62 -25.81
N ALA A 744 8.71 -10.30 -25.91
CA ALA A 744 8.06 -9.58 -27.01
C ALA A 744 8.51 -10.12 -28.39
N ASP A 745 9.78 -10.49 -28.54
CA ASP A 745 10.35 -11.02 -29.80
C ASP A 745 9.74 -12.35 -30.28
N LEU A 746 9.00 -13.08 -29.43
CA LEU A 746 8.20 -14.23 -29.88
C LEU A 746 7.20 -13.83 -30.97
N ASP A 747 6.83 -12.55 -31.02
CA ASP A 747 5.90 -12.01 -32.00
C ASP A 747 6.53 -11.92 -33.41
N LEU A 748 7.87 -11.93 -33.54
CA LEU A 748 8.60 -11.94 -34.83
C LEU A 748 8.42 -13.24 -35.61
N GLN A 749 7.99 -14.32 -34.94
CA GLN A 749 7.73 -15.61 -35.58
C GLN A 749 6.39 -15.64 -36.32
N ARG A 750 5.60 -14.56 -36.23
CA ARG A 750 4.29 -14.41 -36.87
C ARG A 750 4.38 -13.34 -37.97
N PRO A 751 3.67 -13.49 -39.10
CA PRO A 751 3.63 -12.47 -40.13
C PRO A 751 2.93 -11.22 -39.58
N LEU A 752 3.72 -10.24 -39.13
CA LEU A 752 3.21 -8.96 -38.62
C LEU A 752 2.57 -8.16 -39.74
N ARG A 753 1.45 -7.47 -39.45
CA ARG A 753 1.00 -6.33 -40.27
C ARG A 753 2.08 -5.25 -40.20
N GLU A 754 2.38 -4.60 -41.33
CA GLU A 754 3.54 -3.74 -41.60
C GLU A 754 3.75 -2.50 -40.66
N HIS A 755 2.99 -2.32 -39.58
CA HIS A 755 2.89 -1.02 -38.89
C HIS A 755 3.16 -0.99 -37.37
N THR A 756 3.50 -2.10 -36.71
CA THR A 756 3.87 -2.05 -35.29
C THR A 756 5.38 -1.94 -35.10
N LYS A 757 5.86 -0.73 -34.78
CA LYS A 757 7.17 -0.57 -34.12
C LYS A 757 7.12 -1.42 -32.85
N PHE A 758 8.07 -2.35 -32.68
CA PHE A 758 8.15 -3.23 -31.51
C PHE A 758 8.26 -2.39 -30.23
N LEU A 759 7.15 -2.19 -29.54
CA LEU A 759 7.11 -1.63 -28.19
C LEU A 759 6.79 -2.78 -27.22
N PRO A 760 7.48 -2.88 -26.08
CA PRO A 760 7.10 -3.86 -25.04
C PRO A 760 5.70 -3.53 -24.51
N PRO A 761 4.90 -4.53 -24.08
CA PRO A 761 3.59 -4.29 -23.47
C PRO A 761 3.73 -3.52 -22.15
N GLN A 762 3.46 -2.21 -22.20
CA GLN A 762 3.57 -1.31 -21.06
C GLN A 762 2.25 -1.11 -20.31
N GLY A 763 1.11 -1.53 -20.89
CA GLY A 763 -0.22 -1.25 -20.37
C GLY A 763 -0.44 -1.66 -18.91
N ALA A 764 0.13 -2.79 -18.47
CA ALA A 764 -0.04 -3.25 -17.09
C ALA A 764 0.62 -2.31 -16.06
N VAL A 765 1.83 -1.83 -16.34
CA VAL A 765 2.54 -0.86 -15.48
C VAL A 765 1.79 0.47 -15.45
N VAL A 766 1.27 0.89 -16.59
CA VAL A 766 0.45 2.10 -16.74
C VAL A 766 -0.82 2.01 -15.92
N VAL A 767 -1.52 0.88 -15.98
CA VAL A 767 -2.73 0.62 -15.21
C VAL A 767 -2.45 0.67 -13.71
N GLY A 768 -1.36 0.02 -13.25
CA GLY A 768 -0.95 0.09 -11.84
C GLY A 768 -0.68 1.52 -11.37
N SER A 769 -0.02 2.33 -12.20
CA SER A 769 0.25 3.75 -11.90
C SER A 769 -1.04 4.57 -11.81
N ILE A 770 -1.93 4.43 -12.80
CA ILE A 770 -3.23 5.12 -12.81
C ILE A 770 -4.08 4.67 -11.62
N GLN A 771 -4.05 3.39 -11.24
CA GLN A 771 -4.78 2.89 -10.08
C GLN A 771 -4.26 3.49 -8.77
N ALA A 772 -2.95 3.64 -8.61
CA ALA A 772 -2.36 4.32 -7.46
C ALA A 772 -2.82 5.78 -7.39
N ASP A 773 -2.74 6.52 -8.50
CA ASP A 773 -3.20 7.91 -8.59
C ASP A 773 -4.72 8.04 -8.31
N ARG A 774 -5.52 7.05 -8.75
CA ARG A 774 -6.97 6.97 -8.47
C ARG A 774 -7.26 6.81 -6.99
N LEU A 775 -6.60 5.86 -6.32
CA LEU A 775 -6.76 5.63 -4.88
C LEU A 775 -6.36 6.88 -4.09
N GLN A 776 -5.23 7.51 -4.44
CA GLN A 776 -4.81 8.78 -3.82
C GLN A 776 -5.81 9.92 -4.05
N SER A 777 -6.45 9.98 -5.23
CA SER A 777 -7.44 11.01 -5.56
C SER A 777 -8.78 10.82 -4.84
N ILE A 778 -9.11 9.59 -4.44
CA ILE A 778 -10.34 9.25 -3.73
C ILE A 778 -10.19 9.52 -2.23
N ASN A 779 -9.01 9.26 -1.67
CA ASN A 779 -8.78 9.23 -0.21
C ASN A 779 -8.23 10.53 0.38
N LEU A 780 -7.99 11.57 -0.43
CA LEU A 780 -7.37 12.81 0.06
C LEU A 780 -8.16 14.06 -0.32
N VAL A 781 -8.41 14.91 0.69
CA VAL A 781 -8.94 16.27 0.55
C VAL A 781 -7.97 17.19 -0.23
N GLN A 782 -6.69 16.79 -0.38
CA GLN A 782 -5.64 17.61 -0.98
C GLN A 782 -5.05 16.97 -2.24
N LYS A 783 -4.95 17.75 -3.31
CA LYS A 783 -4.32 17.35 -4.58
C LYS A 783 -2.82 17.07 -4.39
N GLU A 784 -2.29 16.11 -5.16
CA GLU A 784 -0.87 15.77 -5.14
C GLU A 784 0.02 16.87 -5.72
N TYR A 785 1.28 16.98 -5.26
CA TYR A 785 2.27 17.89 -5.83
C TYR A 785 2.48 17.62 -7.32
N LEU A 786 2.46 18.68 -8.14
CA LEU A 786 2.65 18.58 -9.59
C LEU A 786 3.92 17.81 -9.98
N LEU A 787 5.01 17.92 -9.20
CA LEU A 787 6.24 17.18 -9.52
C LEU A 787 6.04 15.66 -9.51
N ASN A 788 5.30 15.12 -8.54
CA ASN A 788 5.07 13.67 -8.43
C ASN A 788 4.32 13.16 -9.66
N ILE A 789 3.24 13.84 -10.04
CA ILE A 789 2.46 13.52 -11.23
C ILE A 789 3.31 13.65 -12.51
N LEU A 790 4.15 14.69 -12.64
CA LEU A 790 5.05 14.84 -13.80
C LEU A 790 6.04 13.67 -13.91
N VAL A 791 6.46 13.11 -12.77
CA VAL A 791 7.39 11.99 -12.72
C VAL A 791 6.68 10.67 -13.03
N SER A 792 5.54 10.40 -12.39
CA SER A 792 4.75 9.18 -12.64
C SER A 792 4.26 9.12 -14.09
N THR A 793 3.92 10.25 -14.70
CA THR A 793 3.38 10.34 -16.07
C THR A 793 4.43 10.60 -17.15
N ARG A 794 5.73 10.66 -16.81
CA ARG A 794 6.79 11.02 -17.78
C ARG A 794 6.87 10.07 -18.98
N TYR A 795 6.50 8.80 -18.81
CA TYR A 795 6.45 7.80 -19.88
C TYR A 795 5.41 8.14 -20.96
N ALA A 796 4.34 8.87 -20.61
CA ALA A 796 3.18 9.05 -21.46
C ALA A 796 3.44 10.09 -22.55
N GLN A 797 3.02 9.80 -23.78
CA GLN A 797 3.28 10.60 -24.96
C GLN A 797 2.24 11.73 -25.09
N ALA A 798 2.73 12.88 -25.51
CA ALA A 798 1.92 14.05 -25.85
C ALA A 798 2.26 14.49 -27.28
N THR A 799 1.24 14.89 -28.05
CA THR A 799 1.44 15.42 -29.41
C THR A 799 1.97 16.84 -29.37
N GLU A 800 1.42 17.68 -28.49
CA GLU A 800 1.95 18.99 -28.16
C GLU A 800 2.86 18.87 -26.91
N PRO A 801 4.16 19.20 -27.01
CA PRO A 801 5.08 19.05 -25.87
C PRO A 801 4.65 19.82 -24.61
N LYS A 802 3.99 20.98 -24.73
CA LYS A 802 3.46 21.71 -23.56
C LYS A 802 2.46 20.90 -22.73
N ASP A 803 1.74 19.96 -23.36
CA ASP A 803 0.77 19.11 -22.68
C ASP A 803 1.42 18.22 -21.63
N LYS A 804 2.73 17.95 -21.71
CA LYS A 804 3.47 17.27 -20.63
C LYS A 804 3.24 17.90 -19.26
N VAL A 805 2.98 19.21 -19.21
CA VAL A 805 2.54 19.91 -18.00
C VAL A 805 1.02 20.10 -18.01
N TYR A 806 0.44 20.61 -19.09
CA TYR A 806 -0.97 21.01 -19.10
C TYR A 806 -1.95 19.84 -18.97
N GLY A 807 -1.60 18.67 -19.51
CA GLY A 807 -2.43 17.46 -19.53
C GLY A 807 -2.59 16.77 -18.18
N VAL A 808 -1.89 17.23 -17.14
CA VAL A 808 -1.96 16.67 -15.78
C VAL A 808 -2.41 17.68 -14.73
N LEU A 809 -2.65 18.94 -15.09
CA LEU A 809 -3.08 19.98 -14.15
C LEU A 809 -4.44 19.70 -13.50
N GLY A 810 -5.28 18.87 -14.13
CA GLY A 810 -6.57 18.46 -13.57
C GLY A 810 -6.45 17.61 -12.31
N ILE A 811 -5.34 16.90 -12.14
CA ILE A 811 -5.07 15.97 -11.03
C ILE A 811 -3.95 16.46 -10.07
N ALA A 812 -3.23 17.53 -10.44
CA ALA A 812 -2.15 18.10 -9.64
C ALA A 812 -2.54 19.41 -8.92
N ASP A 813 -1.90 19.69 -7.78
CA ASP A 813 -1.95 20.99 -7.10
C ASP A 813 -1.08 22.02 -7.84
N SER A 814 -1.73 22.87 -8.63
CA SER A 814 -1.06 23.89 -9.42
C SER A 814 -2.01 25.02 -9.83
N ASN A 815 -1.47 26.23 -9.86
CA ASN A 815 -2.15 27.44 -10.36
C ASN A 815 -1.71 27.81 -11.78
N ILE A 816 -1.02 26.90 -12.49
CA ILE A 816 -0.63 27.12 -13.89
C ILE A 816 -1.88 27.08 -14.76
N VAL A 817 -2.01 28.04 -15.66
CA VAL A 817 -3.08 28.08 -16.66
C VAL A 817 -2.50 27.71 -18.02
N PRO A 818 -3.12 26.79 -18.78
CA PRO A 818 -2.65 26.43 -20.12
C PRO A 818 -2.56 27.63 -21.07
N ASP A 819 -1.39 27.84 -21.69
CA ASP A 819 -1.16 28.86 -22.72
C ASP A 819 -0.44 28.26 -23.95
N TYR A 820 -1.21 28.09 -25.02
CA TYR A 820 -0.72 27.59 -26.31
C TYR A 820 -0.23 28.69 -27.25
N SER A 821 -0.06 29.92 -26.77
CA SER A 821 0.51 31.02 -27.56
C SER A 821 1.91 30.66 -28.08
N LEU A 822 2.21 31.10 -29.31
CA LEU A 822 3.53 30.90 -29.93
C LEU A 822 4.64 31.70 -29.23
N SER A 823 4.28 32.68 -28.39
CA SER A 823 5.21 33.49 -27.61
C SER A 823 5.84 32.75 -26.43
N LEU A 824 5.17 31.73 -25.90
CA LEU A 824 5.65 30.95 -24.77
C LEU A 824 6.31 29.66 -25.26
N SER A 825 7.59 29.46 -24.98
CA SER A 825 8.29 28.24 -25.39
C SER A 825 7.92 27.05 -24.49
N VAL A 826 8.12 25.82 -24.97
CA VAL A 826 7.94 24.59 -24.17
C VAL A 826 8.83 24.63 -22.93
N ARG A 827 10.05 25.16 -23.07
CA ARG A 827 11.02 25.26 -21.98
C ARG A 827 10.56 26.23 -20.90
N ASP A 828 9.92 27.33 -21.27
CA ASP A 828 9.35 28.29 -20.32
C ASP A 828 8.22 27.66 -19.50
N VAL A 829 7.39 26.81 -20.13
CA VAL A 829 6.32 26.07 -19.43
C VAL A 829 6.92 25.09 -18.42
N TYR A 830 7.97 24.35 -18.79
CA TYR A 830 8.65 23.43 -17.88
C TYR A 830 9.36 24.17 -16.74
N LEU A 831 9.98 25.30 -17.05
CA LEU A 831 10.58 26.18 -16.04
C LEU A 831 9.52 26.70 -15.07
N GLN A 832 8.37 27.15 -15.57
CA GLN A 832 7.26 27.59 -14.73
C GLN A 832 6.78 26.48 -13.81
N ALA A 833 6.59 25.26 -14.32
CA ALA A 833 6.26 24.09 -13.51
C ALA A 833 7.29 23.85 -12.41
N CYS A 834 8.57 23.82 -12.76
CA CYS A 834 9.66 23.63 -11.81
C CYS A 834 9.69 24.72 -10.72
N VAL A 835 9.56 25.99 -11.09
CA VAL A 835 9.57 27.11 -10.13
C VAL A 835 8.44 27.01 -9.11
N THR A 836 7.25 26.52 -9.50
CA THR A 836 6.14 26.33 -8.55
C THR A 836 6.42 25.26 -7.50
N GLN A 837 7.24 24.26 -7.83
CA GLN A 837 7.50 23.10 -6.96
C GLN A 837 8.78 23.26 -6.11
N LEU A 838 9.74 24.10 -6.54
CA LEU A 838 11.01 24.34 -5.85
C LEU A 838 10.92 24.61 -4.34
N PRO A 839 9.93 25.37 -3.81
CA PRO A 839 9.84 25.60 -2.37
C PRO A 839 9.67 24.32 -1.54
N HIS A 840 9.06 23.29 -2.14
CA HIS A 840 8.67 22.05 -1.47
C HIS A 840 9.59 20.88 -1.80
N LEU A 841 10.01 20.76 -3.07
CA LEU A 841 10.62 19.53 -3.62
C LEU A 841 11.88 19.83 -4.45
N LYS A 842 12.78 20.68 -3.93
CA LYS A 842 13.93 21.17 -4.71
C LYS A 842 14.89 20.06 -5.15
N TYR A 843 15.24 19.12 -4.28
CA TYR A 843 16.28 18.12 -4.60
C TYR A 843 15.69 16.99 -5.43
N GLU A 844 14.45 16.62 -5.16
CA GLU A 844 13.61 15.72 -5.94
C GLU A 844 13.48 16.22 -7.38
N LEU A 845 13.29 17.52 -7.56
CA LEU A 845 13.26 18.15 -8.88
C LEU A 845 14.61 18.05 -9.60
N LEU A 846 15.72 18.35 -8.91
CA LEU A 846 17.06 18.19 -9.51
C LEU A 846 17.33 16.73 -9.90
N SER A 847 16.84 15.79 -9.10
CA SER A 847 16.91 14.34 -9.34
C SER A 847 16.15 13.88 -10.60
N CYS A 848 15.31 14.72 -11.18
CA CYS A 848 14.58 14.44 -12.41
C CYS A 848 15.35 14.85 -13.69
N VAL A 849 16.47 15.56 -13.56
CA VAL A 849 17.33 15.93 -14.70
C VAL A 849 18.07 14.69 -15.22
N ASP A 850 17.87 14.39 -16.50
CA ASP A 850 18.40 13.18 -17.15
C ASP A 850 18.74 13.42 -18.63
N HIS A 851 19.53 14.47 -18.89
CA HIS A 851 19.89 14.88 -20.25
C HIS A 851 21.26 14.33 -20.68
N ASP A 852 21.42 14.06 -21.98
CA ASP A 852 22.74 13.75 -22.56
C ASP A 852 23.64 14.99 -22.64
N LEU A 853 23.03 16.14 -22.96
CA LEU A 853 23.65 17.45 -23.00
C LEU A 853 22.78 18.42 -22.19
N PRO A 854 23.37 19.27 -21.33
CA PRO A 854 22.61 20.25 -20.56
C PRO A 854 21.73 21.14 -21.45
N LEU A 855 20.45 21.22 -21.12
CA LEU A 855 19.49 22.13 -21.75
C LEU A 855 19.32 23.36 -20.88
N GLN A 856 19.42 24.59 -21.40
CA GLN A 856 19.28 25.79 -20.57
C GLN A 856 17.80 26.04 -20.16
N PRO A 857 17.49 26.32 -18.88
CA PRO A 857 18.36 26.17 -17.72
C PRO A 857 18.62 24.72 -17.35
N SER A 858 19.86 24.35 -17.06
CA SER A 858 20.28 22.93 -16.91
C SER A 858 19.55 22.15 -15.81
N TRP A 859 19.09 22.87 -14.78
CA TRP A 859 18.38 22.28 -13.63
C TRP A 859 16.90 21.96 -13.90
N VAL A 860 16.35 22.37 -15.04
CA VAL A 860 14.96 22.06 -15.43
C VAL A 860 14.92 20.74 -16.20
N PRO A 861 14.19 19.70 -15.76
CA PRO A 861 14.03 18.47 -16.51
C PRO A 861 13.38 18.68 -17.90
N ASP A 862 13.63 17.76 -18.83
CA ASP A 862 12.88 17.71 -20.09
C ASP A 862 11.81 16.63 -19.97
N TRP A 863 10.57 17.06 -19.76
CA TRP A 863 9.42 16.17 -19.61
C TRP A 863 8.96 15.58 -20.94
N SER A 864 9.42 16.10 -22.08
CA SER A 864 9.07 15.58 -23.40
C SER A 864 9.72 14.23 -23.70
N THR A 865 10.85 13.95 -23.05
CA THR A 865 11.60 12.70 -23.20
C THR A 865 11.36 11.77 -22.00
N PRO A 866 11.13 10.46 -22.24
CA PRO A 866 11.17 9.47 -21.17
C PRO A 866 12.50 9.54 -20.42
N ARG A 867 12.47 9.16 -19.15
CA ARG A 867 13.69 8.99 -18.37
C ARG A 867 14.48 7.80 -18.94
N ALA A 868 15.78 7.95 -19.10
CA ALA A 868 16.68 6.89 -19.58
C ALA A 868 17.32 6.13 -18.41
N THR A 869 17.49 6.78 -17.26
CA THR A 869 18.04 6.17 -16.04
C THR A 869 16.96 5.95 -15.00
N GLU A 870 17.06 4.90 -14.18
CA GLU A 870 16.27 4.84 -12.96
C GLU A 870 16.74 5.90 -11.96
N ALA A 871 15.82 6.39 -11.13
CA ALA A 871 16.16 7.34 -10.07
C ALA A 871 17.05 6.70 -9.01
N LEU A 872 18.01 7.44 -8.47
CA LEU A 872 18.84 6.94 -7.37
C LEU A 872 18.17 7.21 -6.03
N GLY A 873 17.74 8.44 -5.77
CA GLY A 873 17.12 8.83 -4.50
C GLY A 873 15.59 8.88 -4.57
N TYR A 874 15.08 9.91 -5.25
CA TYR A 874 13.66 10.25 -5.30
C TYR A 874 12.81 9.16 -5.98
N SER A 875 11.58 8.95 -5.49
CA SER A 875 10.61 7.97 -6.01
C SER A 875 11.10 6.50 -6.02
N THR A 876 12.12 6.17 -5.23
CA THR A 876 12.60 4.79 -5.06
C THR A 876 12.60 4.39 -3.59
N LYS A 877 12.60 3.09 -3.28
CA LYS A 877 12.76 2.60 -1.89
C LYS A 877 14.11 2.96 -1.25
N ALA A 878 15.02 3.59 -2.00
CA ALA A 878 16.37 3.95 -1.56
C ALA A 878 16.45 5.27 -0.78
N TRP A 879 15.40 6.10 -0.75
CA TRP A 879 15.40 7.35 0.02
C TRP A 879 15.68 7.11 1.53
N ALA A 880 15.35 5.91 2.04
CA ALA A 880 15.65 5.49 3.41
C ALA A 880 17.13 5.13 3.65
N LEU A 881 17.90 4.87 2.59
CA LEU A 881 19.31 4.47 2.65
C LEU A 881 20.26 5.65 2.42
N TYR A 882 19.88 6.63 1.59
CA TYR A 882 20.76 7.71 1.20
C TYR A 882 20.48 9.02 1.95
N CYS A 883 21.53 9.65 2.44
CA CYS A 883 21.53 10.93 3.15
C CYS A 883 22.81 11.72 2.83
N ALA A 884 23.21 11.79 1.55
CA ALA A 884 24.52 12.33 1.15
C ALA A 884 24.78 13.77 1.64
N GLY A 885 23.76 14.63 1.62
CA GLY A 885 23.78 16.01 2.10
C GLY A 885 23.62 16.15 3.61
N GLY A 886 23.54 15.05 4.36
CA GLY A 886 23.31 15.03 5.80
C GLY A 886 21.84 15.25 6.19
N ARG A 887 21.55 15.12 7.49
CA ARG A 887 20.20 15.29 8.05
C ARG A 887 19.99 16.71 8.58
N PRO A 888 18.74 17.20 8.63
CA PRO A 888 18.41 18.43 9.34
C PRO A 888 18.91 18.34 10.79
N VAL A 889 19.61 19.39 11.26
CA VAL A 889 20.06 19.50 12.65
C VAL A 889 19.27 20.63 13.30
N ASN A 890 18.59 20.33 14.43
CA ASN A 890 17.79 21.30 15.17
C ASN A 890 18.59 22.58 15.46
N GLY A 891 18.01 23.73 15.12
CA GLY A 891 18.60 25.05 15.35
C GLY A 891 19.56 25.56 14.27
N LYS A 892 19.87 24.78 13.21
CA LYS A 892 20.57 25.30 12.02
C LYS A 892 19.60 25.97 11.05
N GLU A 893 20.00 27.11 10.48
CA GLU A 893 19.23 27.79 9.43
C GLU A 893 18.94 26.85 8.23
N PRO A 894 17.80 27.03 7.54
CA PRO A 894 17.51 26.26 6.33
C PRO A 894 18.56 26.53 5.25
N PRO A 895 18.85 25.54 4.38
CA PRO A 895 19.82 25.71 3.30
C PRO A 895 19.44 26.89 2.41
N ARG A 896 20.43 27.70 2.01
CA ARG A 896 20.19 28.84 1.13
C ARG A 896 19.68 28.34 -0.21
N MET A 897 18.62 28.98 -0.67
CA MET A 897 18.07 28.81 -2.01
C MET A 897 17.71 30.19 -2.55
N ALA A 898 18.21 30.55 -3.72
CA ALA A 898 17.90 31.81 -4.38
C ALA A 898 17.70 31.58 -5.88
N LEU A 899 16.66 32.19 -6.45
CA LEU A 899 16.46 32.29 -7.88
C LEU A 899 16.88 33.67 -8.36
N SER A 900 17.49 33.73 -9.54
CA SER A 900 17.73 34.97 -10.29
C SER A 900 16.41 35.67 -10.68
N GLU A 901 16.50 36.95 -11.03
CA GLU A 901 15.32 37.75 -11.40
C GLU A 901 14.55 37.19 -12.60
N ASP A 902 15.26 36.64 -13.59
CA ASP A 902 14.68 35.99 -14.77
C ASP A 902 14.34 34.50 -14.52
N LYS A 903 14.58 33.99 -13.31
CA LYS A 903 14.37 32.61 -12.86
C LYS A 903 15.20 31.58 -13.63
N SER A 904 16.18 31.98 -14.43
CA SER A 904 17.00 31.06 -15.21
C SER A 904 18.09 30.40 -14.35
N ALA A 905 18.69 31.15 -13.43
CA ALA A 905 19.72 30.65 -12.51
C ALA A 905 19.14 30.32 -11.11
N LEU A 906 19.53 29.15 -10.58
CA LEU A 906 19.18 28.64 -9.25
C LEU A 906 20.45 28.47 -8.39
N THR A 907 20.58 29.25 -7.33
CA THR A 907 21.69 29.15 -6.37
C THR A 907 21.29 28.31 -5.16
N LEU A 908 22.12 27.30 -4.86
CA LEU A 908 21.99 26.40 -3.71
C LEU A 908 23.29 26.32 -2.94
N THR A 909 23.21 26.05 -1.64
CA THR A 909 24.38 25.78 -0.81
C THR A 909 24.80 24.31 -0.92
N GLY A 910 26.08 24.05 -1.17
CA GLY A 910 26.62 22.69 -1.28
C GLY A 910 28.14 22.62 -1.19
N LYS A 911 28.68 21.41 -1.32
CA LYS A 911 30.11 21.13 -1.35
C LYS A 911 30.48 20.49 -2.69
N VAL A 912 31.30 21.18 -3.49
CA VAL A 912 32.02 20.55 -4.61
C VAL A 912 33.26 19.86 -4.03
N PHE A 913 33.33 18.54 -4.12
CA PHE A 913 34.33 17.77 -3.35
C PHE A 913 35.31 16.96 -4.18
N ASP A 914 34.98 16.62 -5.42
CA ASP A 914 35.88 15.86 -6.29
C ASP A 914 35.59 16.10 -7.78
N THR A 915 36.46 15.60 -8.65
CA THR A 915 36.39 15.73 -10.10
C THR A 915 36.55 14.37 -10.76
N ILE A 916 35.77 14.09 -11.80
CA ILE A 916 35.86 12.86 -12.57
C ILE A 916 37.16 12.87 -13.40
N ILE A 917 38.03 11.87 -13.19
CA ILE A 917 39.29 11.73 -13.94
C ILE A 917 39.28 10.57 -14.94
N SER A 918 38.34 9.63 -14.79
CA SER A 918 38.16 8.50 -15.68
C SER A 918 36.70 8.04 -15.68
N ALA A 919 36.15 7.71 -16.85
CA ALA A 919 34.79 7.22 -17.01
C ALA A 919 34.74 6.07 -18.04
N GLY A 920 34.04 4.99 -17.71
CA GLY A 920 33.87 3.78 -18.53
C GLY A 920 32.84 3.96 -19.64
N CYS A 921 32.47 2.93 -20.38
CA CYS A 921 31.36 3.00 -21.35
C CYS A 921 30.01 3.33 -20.67
N VAL A 922 29.00 3.70 -21.47
CA VAL A 922 27.60 3.75 -21.01
C VAL A 922 27.07 2.32 -21.03
N CYS A 923 26.49 1.87 -19.93
CA CYS A 923 25.91 0.53 -19.85
C CYS A 923 24.46 0.55 -20.34
N GLU A 924 24.21 0.15 -21.58
CA GLU A 924 22.85 0.14 -22.14
C GLU A 924 22.01 -1.04 -21.63
N ASP A 925 22.63 -2.23 -21.49
CA ASP A 925 21.97 -3.44 -21.01
C ASP A 925 22.86 -4.17 -19.98
N PRO A 926 22.70 -3.86 -18.68
CA PRO A 926 23.48 -4.48 -17.62
C PRO A 926 23.02 -5.92 -17.38
N VAL A 927 23.74 -6.86 -18.01
CA VAL A 927 23.52 -8.31 -17.87
C VAL A 927 24.74 -8.97 -17.25
N LEU A 928 24.49 -9.87 -16.29
CA LEU A 928 25.50 -10.80 -15.75
C LEU A 928 25.33 -12.17 -16.42
N ASP A 929 26.03 -12.38 -17.53
CA ASP A 929 26.02 -13.66 -18.24
C ASP A 929 26.90 -14.68 -17.49
N ILE A 930 26.32 -15.85 -17.20
CA ILE A 930 26.97 -16.96 -16.50
C ILE A 930 27.35 -18.13 -17.44
N VAL A 931 26.99 -18.06 -18.72
CA VAL A 931 27.21 -19.09 -19.74
C VAL A 931 28.50 -18.81 -20.53
N ASP A 932 28.68 -17.56 -20.96
CA ASP A 932 29.92 -17.03 -21.55
C ASP A 932 30.32 -15.70 -20.87
N PRO A 933 30.76 -15.74 -19.59
CA PRO A 933 31.10 -14.52 -18.85
C PRO A 933 32.22 -13.71 -19.51
N LYS A 934 33.24 -14.38 -20.07
CA LYS A 934 34.37 -13.71 -20.73
C LYS A 934 33.97 -12.98 -22.01
N GLY A 935 33.11 -13.59 -22.82
CA GLY A 935 32.71 -13.03 -24.10
C GLY A 935 31.66 -11.93 -23.98
N LYS A 936 30.76 -12.03 -23.00
CA LYS A 936 29.55 -11.21 -22.91
C LYS A 936 29.54 -10.17 -21.79
N ASN A 937 30.29 -10.35 -20.70
CA ASN A 937 30.37 -9.34 -19.63
C ASN A 937 31.45 -8.29 -19.92
N ARG A 938 31.45 -7.72 -21.14
CA ARG A 938 32.54 -6.85 -21.63
C ARG A 938 32.61 -5.53 -20.89
N ASP A 939 31.47 -4.90 -20.63
CA ASP A 939 31.38 -3.63 -19.92
C ASP A 939 31.92 -3.79 -18.50
N LEU A 940 31.49 -4.85 -17.81
CA LEU A 940 31.99 -5.23 -16.48
C LEU A 940 33.52 -5.41 -16.47
N ALA A 941 34.08 -6.14 -17.44
CA ALA A 941 35.53 -6.29 -17.56
C ALA A 941 36.24 -4.94 -17.77
N SER A 942 35.66 -4.04 -18.59
CA SER A 942 36.20 -2.70 -18.80
C SER A 942 36.18 -1.83 -17.54
N TYR A 943 35.16 -1.99 -16.70
CA TYR A 943 35.06 -1.27 -15.43
C TYR A 943 36.08 -1.78 -14.40
N VAL A 944 36.37 -3.09 -14.40
CA VAL A 944 37.46 -3.66 -13.58
C VAL A 944 38.81 -3.07 -13.98
N ASP A 945 39.11 -3.01 -15.28
CA ASP A 945 40.34 -2.39 -15.78
C ASP A 945 40.48 -0.92 -15.35
N LEU A 946 39.35 -0.20 -15.31
CA LEU A 946 39.29 1.19 -14.89
C LEU A 946 39.54 1.31 -13.37
N ALA A 947 38.90 0.46 -12.56
CA ALA A 947 39.09 0.40 -11.11
C ALA A 947 40.55 0.08 -10.72
N LEU A 948 41.20 -0.84 -11.44
CA LEU A 948 42.60 -1.24 -11.20
C LEU A 948 43.63 -0.18 -11.64
N LYS A 949 43.28 0.70 -12.57
CA LYS A 949 44.16 1.82 -12.99
C LYS A 949 44.18 2.95 -11.96
N SER A 950 43.11 3.12 -11.18
CA SER A 950 43.14 3.99 -10.01
C SER A 950 44.25 3.51 -9.08
N ARG A 951 45.20 4.36 -8.67
CA ARG A 951 46.27 3.97 -7.71
C ARG A 951 46.04 4.54 -6.32
N GLN A 952 44.85 5.09 -6.06
CA GLN A 952 44.51 5.84 -4.84
C GLN A 952 43.42 5.14 -4.00
N TRP A 953 43.56 3.84 -3.73
CA TRP A 953 42.52 3.04 -3.05
C TRP A 953 42.39 3.25 -1.53
N HIS A 954 43.24 4.06 -0.91
CA HIS A 954 43.40 4.13 0.55
C HIS A 954 42.68 5.33 1.19
N LYS A 955 41.82 6.03 0.44
CA LYS A 955 41.22 7.32 0.83
C LYS A 955 39.72 7.28 1.09
N TYR A 956 39.08 6.11 1.04
CA TYR A 956 37.66 6.02 1.40
C TYR A 956 37.45 6.49 2.84
N LEU A 957 36.42 7.32 3.06
CA LEU A 957 36.06 7.83 4.39
C LEU A 957 35.51 6.72 5.29
N ILE A 958 35.00 5.64 4.69
CA ILE A 958 34.58 4.43 5.38
C ILE A 958 35.81 3.54 5.64
N SER A 959 36.11 3.33 6.92
CA SER A 959 37.23 2.49 7.36
C SER A 959 37.00 1.03 6.97
N GLY A 960 38.03 0.36 6.43
CA GLY A 960 37.99 -1.07 6.10
C GLY A 960 37.38 -1.42 4.73
N THR A 961 36.91 -0.44 3.96
CA THR A 961 36.39 -0.68 2.61
C THR A 961 37.47 -1.21 1.67
N SER A 962 37.24 -2.39 1.09
CA SER A 962 38.12 -2.94 0.06
C SER A 962 37.75 -2.41 -1.34
N VAL A 963 38.70 -2.49 -2.28
CA VAL A 963 38.45 -2.13 -3.69
C VAL A 963 37.30 -2.94 -4.27
N TYR A 964 37.25 -4.23 -3.94
CA TYR A 964 36.16 -5.12 -4.34
C TYR A 964 34.80 -4.67 -3.79
N ASN A 965 34.72 -4.39 -2.48
CA ASN A 965 33.47 -3.96 -1.84
C ASN A 965 32.99 -2.61 -2.38
N ALA A 966 33.90 -1.64 -2.56
CA ALA A 966 33.57 -0.37 -3.20
C ALA A 966 33.07 -0.56 -4.63
N PHE A 967 33.70 -1.45 -5.40
CA PHE A 967 33.32 -1.73 -6.79
C PHE A 967 31.94 -2.36 -6.89
N LEU A 968 31.66 -3.42 -6.12
CA LEU A 968 30.35 -4.07 -6.07
C LEU A 968 29.26 -3.09 -5.64
N ASN A 969 29.46 -2.39 -4.52
CA ASN A 969 28.47 -1.44 -4.02
C ASN A 969 28.28 -0.28 -4.99
N THR A 970 29.30 0.15 -5.72
CA THR A 970 29.10 1.15 -6.77
C THR A 970 28.21 0.62 -7.88
N LEU A 971 28.47 -0.57 -8.41
CA LEU A 971 27.66 -1.13 -9.51
C LEU A 971 26.22 -1.45 -9.12
N LEU A 972 25.97 -1.74 -7.84
CA LEU A 972 24.62 -1.96 -7.29
C LEU A 972 24.00 -0.70 -6.68
N ALA A 973 24.71 0.43 -6.70
CA ALA A 973 24.38 1.60 -5.89
C ALA A 973 24.10 1.24 -4.41
N GLY A 974 24.80 0.25 -3.83
CA GLY A 974 24.64 -0.17 -2.45
C GLY A 974 23.28 -0.82 -2.12
N ARG A 975 22.58 -1.38 -3.13
CA ARG A 975 21.25 -1.96 -2.98
C ARG A 975 21.18 -3.42 -3.44
N ASP A 976 20.30 -4.19 -2.83
CA ASP A 976 19.85 -5.49 -3.34
C ASP A 976 18.73 -5.32 -4.40
N GLY A 977 18.22 -6.42 -4.94
CA GLY A 977 17.21 -6.42 -5.99
C GLY A 977 15.84 -5.92 -5.54
N SER A 978 15.60 -5.80 -4.23
CA SER A 978 14.41 -5.14 -3.69
C SER A 978 14.49 -3.61 -3.78
N GLY A 979 15.70 -3.06 -3.89
CA GLY A 979 15.98 -1.62 -3.86
C GLY A 979 15.88 -0.97 -2.47
N ALA A 980 15.55 -1.74 -1.42
CA ALA A 980 15.29 -1.24 -0.07
C ALA A 980 16.39 -1.61 0.94
N LEU A 981 17.18 -2.65 0.68
CA LEU A 981 18.21 -3.16 1.59
C LEU A 981 19.58 -3.18 0.92
N ALA A 982 20.63 -3.33 1.72
CA ALA A 982 22.00 -3.49 1.23
C ALA A 982 22.28 -4.91 0.70
N PRO A 983 23.24 -5.09 -0.23
CA PRO A 983 23.62 -6.41 -0.72
C PRO A 983 24.11 -7.34 0.40
N THR A 984 23.58 -8.55 0.44
CA THR A 984 24.02 -9.60 1.38
C THR A 984 25.33 -10.30 0.95
N ILE A 985 25.93 -11.07 1.87
CA ILE A 985 27.13 -11.88 1.62
C ILE A 985 26.95 -12.89 0.46
N ASP A 986 25.74 -13.45 0.28
CA ASP A 986 25.45 -14.36 -0.83
C ASP A 986 25.55 -13.62 -2.19
N HIS A 987 25.14 -12.36 -2.25
CA HIS A 987 25.32 -11.51 -3.43
C HIS A 987 26.81 -11.24 -3.70
N GLU A 988 27.57 -10.91 -2.67
CA GLU A 988 29.02 -10.70 -2.80
C GLU A 988 29.73 -11.96 -3.32
N GLU A 989 29.38 -13.14 -2.82
CA GLU A 989 30.02 -14.38 -3.25
C GLU A 989 29.66 -14.75 -4.70
N ALA A 990 28.39 -14.64 -5.06
CA ALA A 990 27.90 -14.92 -6.40
C ALA A 990 28.51 -13.95 -7.43
N PHE A 991 28.50 -12.65 -7.13
CA PHE A 991 29.13 -11.64 -7.99
C PHE A 991 30.62 -11.89 -8.15
N GLY A 992 31.35 -12.17 -7.06
CA GLY A 992 32.78 -12.44 -7.12
C GLY A 992 33.13 -13.66 -7.97
N LEU A 993 32.29 -14.70 -7.96
CA LEU A 993 32.46 -15.87 -8.82
C LEU A 993 32.28 -15.53 -10.31
N ILE A 994 31.28 -14.70 -10.63
CA ILE A 994 31.01 -14.24 -12.00
C ILE A 994 32.14 -13.31 -12.46
N LEU A 995 32.62 -12.43 -11.58
CA LEU A 995 33.71 -11.49 -11.84
C LEU A 995 35.00 -12.24 -12.19
N ASP A 996 35.38 -13.24 -11.39
CA ASP A 996 36.57 -14.07 -11.65
C ASP A 996 36.48 -14.84 -12.97
N SER A 997 35.29 -15.31 -13.30
CA SER A 997 35.03 -15.97 -14.58
C SER A 997 35.11 -14.99 -15.75
N THR A 998 34.68 -13.75 -15.55
CA THR A 998 34.69 -12.66 -16.54
C THR A 998 36.11 -12.19 -16.85
N THR A 999 36.92 -11.92 -15.83
CA THR A 999 38.31 -11.44 -15.98
C THR A 999 39.29 -12.58 -16.29
N GLY A 1000 38.95 -13.81 -15.90
CA GLY A 1000 39.85 -14.95 -15.92
C GLY A 1000 40.94 -14.90 -14.84
N GLN A 1001 40.79 -14.05 -13.82
CA GLN A 1001 41.71 -13.92 -12.69
C GLN A 1001 40.99 -14.25 -11.37
N THR A 1002 41.71 -14.74 -10.36
CA THR A 1002 41.13 -15.04 -9.04
C THR A 1002 42.17 -14.76 -7.94
N PRO A 1003 41.95 -13.74 -7.08
CA PRO A 1003 40.86 -12.76 -7.14
C PRO A 1003 41.00 -11.78 -8.32
N SER A 1004 39.87 -11.26 -8.82
CA SER A 1004 39.84 -10.22 -9.87
C SER A 1004 40.20 -8.83 -9.35
N LEU A 1005 39.80 -8.52 -8.11
CA LEU A 1005 40.04 -7.22 -7.48
C LEU A 1005 40.69 -7.39 -6.10
N PRO A 1006 41.51 -6.43 -5.64
CA PRO A 1006 42.05 -6.43 -4.28
C PRO A 1006 40.96 -6.44 -3.20
N GLY A 1007 41.16 -7.28 -2.17
CA GLY A 1007 40.24 -7.41 -1.04
C GLY A 1007 38.91 -8.10 -1.36
N GLN A 1008 38.86 -8.87 -2.45
CA GLN A 1008 37.77 -9.78 -2.77
C GLN A 1008 37.81 -11.02 -1.87
N THR A 1009 36.73 -11.26 -1.13
CA THR A 1009 36.60 -12.41 -0.24
C THR A 1009 36.26 -13.67 -1.03
N ILE A 1010 36.99 -14.77 -0.77
CA ILE A 1010 36.73 -16.09 -1.39
C ILE A 1010 36.26 -17.04 -0.29
N SER A 1011 35.00 -17.45 -0.36
CA SER A 1011 34.39 -18.37 0.62
C SER A 1011 35.11 -19.72 0.68
N THR A 1012 34.98 -20.42 1.80
CA THR A 1012 35.53 -21.78 1.99
C THR A 1012 34.95 -22.77 0.98
N ARG A 1013 33.66 -22.65 0.63
CA ARG A 1013 33.01 -23.50 -0.39
C ARG A 1013 33.56 -23.26 -1.80
N ARG A 1014 33.93 -22.03 -2.14
CA ARG A 1014 34.62 -21.70 -3.41
C ARG A 1014 36.05 -22.21 -3.42
N GLN A 1015 36.81 -22.02 -2.33
CA GLN A 1015 38.19 -22.52 -2.20
C GLN A 1015 38.27 -24.05 -2.38
N LYS A 1016 37.27 -24.78 -1.87
CA LYS A 1016 37.16 -26.24 -2.00
C LYS A 1016 36.56 -26.71 -3.35
N GLY A 1017 36.19 -25.78 -4.25
CA GLY A 1017 35.61 -26.10 -5.55
C GLY A 1017 34.15 -26.58 -5.51
N HIS A 1018 33.44 -26.39 -4.40
CA HIS A 1018 32.05 -26.81 -4.22
C HIS A 1018 31.02 -25.77 -4.71
N PHE A 1019 31.44 -24.57 -5.06
CA PHE A 1019 30.58 -23.51 -5.60
C PHE A 1019 31.14 -22.98 -6.93
N THR A 1020 30.43 -23.29 -8.02
CA THR A 1020 30.80 -23.03 -9.42
C THR A 1020 29.65 -22.34 -10.17
N LEU A 1021 29.88 -21.84 -11.39
CA LEU A 1021 28.84 -21.17 -12.18
C LEU A 1021 27.61 -22.07 -12.44
N GLU A 1022 27.79 -23.39 -12.54
CA GLU A 1022 26.66 -24.32 -12.68
C GLU A 1022 25.77 -24.34 -11.43
N ASN A 1023 26.34 -24.12 -10.24
CA ASN A 1023 25.55 -24.02 -9.01
C ASN A 1023 24.62 -22.81 -9.01
N LEU A 1024 24.96 -21.72 -9.74
CA LEU A 1024 24.09 -20.55 -9.89
C LEU A 1024 22.78 -20.84 -10.64
N LYS A 1025 22.67 -21.99 -11.32
CA LYS A 1025 21.42 -22.44 -11.95
C LYS A 1025 20.49 -23.21 -10.99
N THR A 1026 20.95 -23.50 -9.77
CA THR A 1026 20.15 -24.23 -8.78
C THR A 1026 19.21 -23.29 -8.00
N ARG A 1027 18.08 -23.80 -7.50
CA ARG A 1027 16.93 -22.98 -7.04
C ARG A 1027 17.28 -21.80 -6.13
N LYS A 1028 18.11 -21.97 -5.09
CA LYS A 1028 18.44 -20.87 -4.15
C LYS A 1028 19.46 -19.88 -4.75
N PRO A 1029 20.64 -20.33 -5.26
CA PRO A 1029 21.58 -19.45 -5.97
C PRO A 1029 21.01 -18.73 -7.21
N ALA A 1030 20.06 -19.36 -7.92
CA ALA A 1030 19.39 -18.75 -9.07
C ALA A 1030 18.57 -17.51 -8.66
N ARG A 1031 17.93 -17.54 -7.48
CA ARG A 1031 17.23 -16.37 -6.93
C ARG A 1031 18.21 -15.25 -6.59
N THR A 1032 19.34 -15.57 -5.96
CA THR A 1032 20.40 -14.58 -5.68
C THR A 1032 20.96 -13.95 -6.96
N LEU A 1033 21.12 -14.75 -8.03
CA LEU A 1033 21.54 -14.23 -9.33
C LEU A 1033 20.47 -13.32 -9.97
N GLU A 1034 19.20 -13.70 -9.89
CA GLU A 1034 18.09 -12.87 -10.38
C GLU A 1034 17.98 -11.55 -9.61
N ASP A 1035 18.17 -11.59 -8.29
CA ASP A 1035 18.20 -10.41 -7.42
C ASP A 1035 19.38 -9.49 -7.77
N LEU A 1036 20.59 -10.04 -7.93
CA LEU A 1036 21.77 -9.31 -8.42
C LEU A 1036 21.51 -8.64 -9.77
N GLN A 1037 20.92 -9.36 -10.73
CA GLN A 1037 20.61 -8.79 -12.04
C GLN A 1037 19.57 -7.67 -11.96
N THR A 1038 18.59 -7.80 -11.06
CA THR A 1038 17.58 -6.77 -10.81
C THR A 1038 18.22 -5.51 -10.24
N ALA A 1039 19.06 -5.65 -9.22
CA ALA A 1039 19.81 -4.56 -8.61
C ALA A 1039 20.75 -3.87 -9.62
N LEU A 1040 21.48 -4.65 -10.41
CA LEU A 1040 22.40 -4.13 -11.43
C LEU A 1040 21.65 -3.34 -12.52
N ARG A 1041 20.49 -3.84 -12.98
CA ARG A 1041 19.65 -3.11 -13.94
C ARG A 1041 19.15 -1.80 -13.37
N ALA A 1042 18.66 -1.79 -12.14
CA ALA A 1042 18.18 -0.57 -11.50
C ALA A 1042 19.31 0.46 -11.30
N ALA A 1043 20.52 0.02 -10.93
CA ALA A 1043 21.61 0.94 -10.64
C ALA A 1043 22.37 1.42 -11.88
N LEU A 1044 22.65 0.54 -12.85
CA LEU A 1044 23.68 0.77 -13.88
C LEU A 1044 23.13 1.13 -15.26
N SER A 1045 21.86 0.84 -15.55
CA SER A 1045 21.25 1.09 -16.87
C SER A 1045 21.37 2.56 -17.25
N MET A 1046 21.88 2.81 -18.46
CA MET A 1046 22.13 4.14 -19.03
C MET A 1046 23.00 5.06 -18.15
N ARG A 1047 23.82 4.50 -17.27
CA ARG A 1047 24.84 5.21 -16.47
C ARG A 1047 26.25 4.75 -16.84
N ARG A 1048 27.26 5.46 -16.33
CA ARG A 1048 28.68 5.14 -16.50
C ARG A 1048 29.32 4.90 -15.16
N PHE A 1049 30.19 3.88 -15.08
CA PHE A 1049 31.12 3.76 -13.98
C PHE A 1049 32.25 4.79 -14.12
N ALA A 1050 32.56 5.52 -13.06
CA ALA A 1050 33.58 6.55 -13.04
C ALA A 1050 34.49 6.42 -11.82
N VAL A 1051 35.70 6.97 -11.97
CA VAL A 1051 36.67 7.13 -10.88
C VAL A 1051 37.02 8.61 -10.77
N THR A 1052 36.94 9.12 -9.55
CA THR A 1052 37.23 10.52 -9.22
C THR A 1052 38.70 10.71 -8.85
N LYS A 1053 39.14 11.97 -8.71
CA LYS A 1053 40.54 12.33 -8.47
C LYS A 1053 41.04 11.82 -7.11
N GLU A 1054 40.20 11.83 -6.08
CA GLU A 1054 40.54 11.28 -4.76
C GLU A 1054 40.38 9.75 -4.68
N GLY A 1055 39.92 9.11 -5.76
CA GLY A 1055 39.88 7.65 -5.91
C GLY A 1055 38.53 7.01 -5.62
N TYR A 1056 37.46 7.80 -5.41
CA TYR A 1056 36.11 7.27 -5.22
C TYR A 1056 35.58 6.63 -6.50
N PHE A 1057 34.82 5.56 -6.32
CA PHE A 1057 34.04 4.92 -7.37
C PHE A 1057 32.64 5.50 -7.40
N ALA A 1058 32.17 5.83 -8.60
CA ALA A 1058 30.90 6.50 -8.80
C ALA A 1058 30.11 5.91 -9.97
N LEU A 1059 28.78 5.94 -9.85
CA LEU A 1059 27.88 5.87 -11.00
C LEU A 1059 27.44 7.28 -11.35
N VAL A 1060 27.69 7.69 -12.58
CA VAL A 1060 27.44 9.06 -13.06
C VAL A 1060 26.52 9.05 -14.27
N PRO A 1061 25.84 10.18 -14.58
CA PRO A 1061 25.00 10.30 -15.77
C PRO A 1061 25.75 9.96 -17.05
N ARG A 1062 25.05 9.44 -18.07
CA ARG A 1062 25.65 9.10 -19.38
C ARG A 1062 26.35 10.28 -20.07
N GLY A 1063 25.87 11.50 -19.85
CA GLY A 1063 26.47 12.73 -20.38
C GLY A 1063 27.75 13.20 -19.65
N ALA A 1064 28.14 12.55 -18.56
CA ALA A 1064 29.31 12.91 -17.76
C ALA A 1064 30.62 12.64 -18.51
N GLN A 1065 31.57 13.56 -18.35
CA GLN A 1065 32.86 13.61 -19.02
C GLN A 1065 34.00 13.79 -18.00
N ILE A 1066 35.22 13.52 -18.45
CA ILE A 1066 36.42 13.79 -17.65
C ILE A 1066 36.53 15.31 -17.45
N GLY A 1067 36.73 15.72 -16.20
CA GLY A 1067 36.76 17.13 -15.79
C GLY A 1067 35.45 17.65 -15.20
N ASP A 1068 34.34 16.92 -15.32
CA ASP A 1068 33.11 17.26 -14.61
C ASP A 1068 33.30 17.06 -13.10
N GLU A 1069 32.66 17.91 -12.31
CA GLU A 1069 32.80 17.98 -10.86
C GLU A 1069 31.63 17.28 -10.17
N VAL A 1070 31.88 16.74 -8.98
CA VAL A 1070 30.86 16.08 -8.16
C VAL A 1070 30.58 16.93 -6.94
N ALA A 1071 29.30 17.21 -6.71
CA ALA A 1071 28.84 18.05 -5.62
C ALA A 1071 27.76 17.35 -4.79
N VAL A 1072 27.71 17.71 -3.52
CA VAL A 1072 26.61 17.35 -2.60
C VAL A 1072 25.96 18.64 -2.12
N PHE A 1073 24.67 18.79 -2.36
CA PHE A 1073 23.90 19.91 -1.80
C PHE A 1073 23.46 19.61 -0.37
N ASP A 1074 23.38 20.65 0.46
CA ASP A 1074 23.00 20.52 1.87
C ASP A 1074 21.61 19.86 1.99
N ARG A 1075 21.53 18.74 2.71
CA ARG A 1075 20.32 17.91 2.90
C ARG A 1075 19.80 17.15 1.67
N ALA A 1076 20.51 17.14 0.55
CA ALA A 1076 20.12 16.31 -0.59
C ALA A 1076 20.34 14.81 -0.30
N CYS A 1077 19.46 13.94 -0.82
CA CYS A 1077 19.61 12.50 -0.65
C CYS A 1077 20.84 11.93 -1.38
N VAL A 1078 21.19 12.48 -2.54
CA VAL A 1078 22.25 11.96 -3.42
C VAL A 1078 23.24 13.05 -3.87
N PRO A 1079 24.48 12.67 -4.25
CA PRO A 1079 25.38 13.54 -5.01
C PRO A 1079 24.86 13.88 -6.41
N PHE A 1080 25.37 14.97 -6.98
CA PHE A 1080 25.07 15.44 -8.34
C PHE A 1080 26.35 15.72 -9.13
N VAL A 1081 26.30 15.47 -10.44
CA VAL A 1081 27.40 15.81 -11.35
C VAL A 1081 27.14 17.17 -11.99
N LEU A 1082 28.14 18.05 -11.91
CA LEU A 1082 28.10 19.42 -12.37
C LEU A 1082 29.18 19.67 -13.43
N ARG A 1083 28.87 20.46 -14.44
CA ARG A 1083 29.83 20.92 -15.45
C ARG A 1083 30.04 22.43 -15.33
N ARG A 1084 31.30 22.85 -15.18
CA ARG A 1084 31.65 24.27 -15.06
C ARG A 1084 31.54 24.98 -16.41
N LYS A 1085 30.79 26.09 -16.48
CA LYS A 1085 30.51 26.80 -17.75
C LYS A 1085 31.65 27.71 -18.22
N HIS A 1086 32.36 28.37 -17.30
CA HIS A 1086 33.54 29.20 -17.59
C HIS A 1086 34.61 29.05 -16.49
N SER A 1087 35.88 28.87 -16.88
CA SER A 1087 37.01 28.75 -15.94
C SER A 1087 37.40 30.08 -15.28
N ASP A 1088 36.99 31.21 -15.86
CA ASP A 1088 37.50 32.55 -15.55
C ASP A 1088 36.44 33.50 -14.95
N SER A 1089 35.20 33.05 -14.72
CA SER A 1089 34.16 33.88 -14.10
C SER A 1089 34.27 33.91 -12.58
N VAL A 1090 34.01 35.08 -11.99
CA VAL A 1090 33.96 35.28 -10.52
C VAL A 1090 32.76 34.54 -9.89
N GLN A 1091 31.78 34.12 -10.71
CA GLN A 1091 30.60 33.36 -10.29
C GLN A 1091 30.81 31.85 -10.51
N ASN A 1092 30.46 31.07 -9.48
CA ASN A 1092 30.44 29.59 -9.47
C ASN A 1092 29.24 29.07 -10.27
N ASP A 1093 29.28 29.26 -11.59
CA ASP A 1093 28.21 28.88 -12.52
C ASP A 1093 28.43 27.47 -13.09
N PHE A 1094 27.41 26.64 -12.95
CA PHE A 1094 27.43 25.22 -13.29
C PHE A 1094 26.22 24.81 -14.11
N GLU A 1095 26.44 23.87 -15.01
CA GLU A 1095 25.39 23.11 -15.66
C GLU A 1095 25.17 21.80 -14.89
N LEU A 1096 23.93 21.51 -14.49
CA LEU A 1096 23.56 20.24 -13.87
C LEU A 1096 23.47 19.13 -14.93
N LEU A 1097 24.11 17.99 -14.67
CA LEU A 1097 24.04 16.80 -15.53
C LEU A 1097 23.10 15.72 -14.99
N GLY A 1098 22.92 15.65 -13.67
CA GLY A 1098 22.01 14.69 -13.02
C GLY A 1098 22.61 14.05 -11.75
N GLU A 1099 21.87 13.10 -11.18
CA GLU A 1099 22.25 12.38 -9.97
C GLU A 1099 23.45 11.47 -10.17
N ALA A 1100 24.24 11.27 -9.11
CA ALA A 1100 25.29 10.27 -9.02
C ALA A 1100 25.16 9.40 -7.76
N TYR A 1101 25.69 8.19 -7.83
CA TYR A 1101 26.02 7.40 -6.65
C TYR A 1101 27.53 7.49 -6.46
N VAL A 1102 28.01 7.79 -5.25
CA VAL A 1102 29.45 7.82 -4.94
C VAL A 1102 29.69 7.01 -3.69
N HIS A 1103 30.40 5.90 -3.81
CA HIS A 1103 30.64 5.01 -2.67
C HIS A 1103 31.47 5.72 -1.59
N GLY A 1104 30.98 5.70 -0.35
CA GLY A 1104 31.60 6.41 0.77
C GLY A 1104 31.22 7.88 0.92
N VAL A 1105 30.17 8.34 0.21
CA VAL A 1105 29.61 9.70 0.32
C VAL A 1105 28.09 9.70 0.49
N MET A 1106 27.44 8.53 0.46
CA MET A 1106 25.98 8.41 0.42
C MET A 1106 25.30 8.63 1.77
N GLU A 1107 26.04 8.71 2.89
CA GLU A 1107 25.50 8.81 4.25
C GLU A 1107 25.90 10.10 4.97
N GLY A 1108 26.43 11.09 4.24
CA GLY A 1108 26.80 12.40 4.81
C GLY A 1108 28.26 12.52 5.21
N GLU A 1109 29.10 11.57 4.80
CA GLU A 1109 30.53 11.52 5.13
C GLU A 1109 31.24 12.82 4.70
N ILE A 1110 30.94 13.34 3.51
CA ILE A 1110 31.57 14.54 2.96
C ILE A 1110 31.14 15.84 3.67
N MET A 1111 29.96 15.84 4.29
CA MET A 1111 29.46 17.01 5.01
C MET A 1111 30.29 17.28 6.27
N ASN A 1112 30.88 16.25 6.85
CA ASN A 1112 31.72 16.32 8.04
C ASN A 1112 33.21 16.59 7.76
N VAL A 1113 33.63 16.66 6.49
CA VAL A 1113 35.02 16.96 6.12
C VAL A 1113 35.25 18.48 6.15
N ASP A 1114 36.07 18.95 7.09
CA ASP A 1114 36.38 20.37 7.30
C ASP A 1114 37.14 21.01 6.12
N ASP A 1115 37.96 20.22 5.43
CA ASP A 1115 38.77 20.69 4.30
C ASP A 1115 37.95 21.01 3.04
N VAL A 1116 36.71 20.51 2.97
CA VAL A 1116 35.77 20.80 1.88
C VAL A 1116 34.78 21.86 2.34
N LYS A 1117 34.89 23.06 1.76
CA LYS A 1117 34.08 24.21 2.16
C LYS A 1117 32.68 24.11 1.59
N LEU A 1118 31.71 24.49 2.42
CA LEU A 1118 30.35 24.75 2.00
C LEU A 1118 30.31 26.10 1.27
N GLU A 1119 29.82 26.12 0.04
CA GLU A 1119 29.79 27.30 -0.82
C GLU A 1119 28.46 27.42 -1.56
N ASP A 1120 28.20 28.61 -2.12
CA ASP A 1120 27.06 28.84 -2.99
C ASP A 1120 27.39 28.41 -4.42
N ILE A 1121 26.58 27.51 -4.96
CA ILE A 1121 26.70 26.90 -6.28
C ILE A 1121 25.50 27.39 -7.10
N THR A 1122 25.75 27.98 -8.25
CA THR A 1122 24.69 28.52 -9.12
C THR A 1122 24.51 27.62 -10.33
N LEU A 1123 23.33 27.02 -10.46
CA LEU A 1123 22.92 26.20 -11.60
C LEU A 1123 22.29 27.08 -12.67
N VAL A 1124 22.80 27.02 -13.91
CA VAL A 1124 22.40 27.88 -15.03
C VAL A 1124 21.84 27.14 -16.22
#